data_AF-A0A093F252-F1
#
_entry.id   AF-A0A093F252-F1
#
_cell.length_a   1.000
_cell.length_b   1.000
_cell.length_c   1.000
_cell.angle_alpha   90.00
_cell.angle_beta   90.00
_cell.angle_gamma   90.00
#
_symmetry.space_group_name_H-M   'P 1'
#
loop_
_entity.id
_entity.type
_entity.pdbx_description
1 polymer ?
#
loop_
_entity_poly.entity_id
_entity_poly.type
_entity_poly.pdbx_seq_one_letter_code
_entity_poly.pdbx_strand_id
1 'polypeptide(L)'
;RFRWNNMPRLEKVYLKNNVMGLISSGTQSILEEESHIKDVLSRIVVEMIKREWPQHWPDMLKELDTLSKQGETQTELVMFILLRLAEDVVTFQTLPTQRRRDIQQTLTQNMEKIFCFLLTTLQQNVNKYRRMKTDLAQEPKAQANCRVGIAALNTLAGYIDWVALSHITADNCKLLEMLCLLLNEPELQIGAAECLLIAGKLEDRKPLMVLFGDVAMHYILSAAQTADGEGLVEKHYVFLKRLCQVLCALGSQLCALLGSDSEVETPTNFGKYLDSFLAFTTHPSQFLRSSTQITWGALFRHEVLSHDPLLLAMIPKYLRASMTNLVKVGFPSKTDSPSCEYSRFDFDSDEDFNAFFNSFRAQQGEVMRMACRLDPRTGFQMAGEWLKYQLTAPVDTGPMNSKTGEGLCSIFSPSFVQWDAMTFFSESVISQMFRTLDKDEIPVNDGIDLLQLVLNFETKDPLILSCVLTNVSALFPFVTYRPEYLPRVLSKLFASVTFEVIEESKAPRTRAVKNVRRHACSSIIKMCRDYPQLVLPNFEMLYNHVKQLLSNELLLTQMEKCALMEALVLISNQFKDYERQKAFLEELMAPVAGLWLSPEMQRVLSDPEAFISYVGADNKIADPVLEDPSGLNPSRISFCVYTILGVVKRARWPAATEEAKAGGFLVGFMPSGSPVYRNPCTEQVLKLLDNLLALIRTHNNLYMPEMVARLGETFAKALDMLEVEKNAILGLPQPLLELYDSPVYKTVLERMQGFFCTLYDNCFHILGNAGPSMQQDFYTVEGLATQLLSSAFINLNNIPDYRLRPMLRVFVKPLVLSCPSEHYETLVCPMLGPLFTYLHV
;
A
#
# COMPACT_ATOMS: atom_id res chain seq x y z
N ARG A 1 -41.60 -21.99 8.61
CA ARG A 1 -41.05 -20.86 9.40
C ARG A 1 -42.10 -20.13 10.25
N PHE A 2 -43.06 -19.40 9.68
CA PHE A 2 -43.93 -18.49 10.47
C PHE A 2 -45.10 -19.15 11.22
N ARG A 3 -45.84 -20.07 10.58
CA ARG A 3 -47.02 -20.70 11.19
C ARG A 3 -46.70 -21.76 12.26
N TRP A 4 -45.42 -22.06 12.50
CA TRP A 4 -44.97 -23.11 13.42
C TRP A 4 -45.47 -22.91 14.86
N ASN A 5 -45.52 -21.67 15.33
CA ASN A 5 -45.94 -21.36 16.70
C ASN A 5 -47.40 -21.73 16.96
N ASN A 6 -48.25 -21.67 15.94
CA ASN A 6 -49.69 -21.91 16.05
C ASN A 6 -50.08 -23.36 15.73
N MET A 7 -49.13 -24.20 15.27
CA MET A 7 -49.41 -25.60 14.96
C MET A 7 -49.57 -26.45 16.23
N PRO A 8 -50.61 -27.30 16.33
CA PRO A 8 -50.72 -28.35 17.33
C PRO A 8 -49.52 -29.29 17.34
N ARG A 9 -49.23 -29.91 18.50
CA ARG A 9 -48.10 -30.83 18.65
C ARG A 9 -48.15 -32.02 17.69
N LEU A 10 -49.35 -32.58 17.45
CA LEU A 10 -49.53 -33.69 16.51
C LEU A 10 -49.19 -33.29 15.08
N GLU A 11 -49.55 -32.08 14.63
CA GLU A 11 -49.20 -31.57 13.30
C GLU A 11 -47.69 -31.35 13.14
N LYS A 12 -47.02 -30.86 14.19
CA LYS A 12 -45.56 -30.71 14.20
C LYS A 12 -44.84 -32.05 14.04
N VAL A 13 -45.26 -33.06 14.82
CA VAL A 13 -44.71 -34.42 14.72
C VAL A 13 -45.03 -35.04 13.35
N TYR A 14 -46.24 -34.85 12.84
CA TYR A 14 -46.63 -35.31 11.51
C TYR A 14 -45.73 -34.68 10.43
N LEU A 15 -45.52 -33.36 10.46
CA LEU A 15 -44.67 -32.67 9.51
C LEU A 15 -43.21 -33.13 9.62
N LYS A 16 -42.66 -33.24 10.84
CA LYS A 16 -41.32 -33.80 11.08
C LYS A 16 -41.18 -35.19 10.44
N ASN A 17 -42.10 -36.11 10.74
CA ASN A 17 -42.03 -37.49 10.24
C ASN A 17 -42.13 -37.56 8.71
N ASN A 18 -42.99 -36.75 8.09
CA ASN A 18 -43.09 -36.69 6.63
C ASN A 18 -41.82 -36.14 5.98
N VAL A 19 -41.22 -35.08 6.54
CA VAL A 19 -39.97 -34.52 6.02
C VAL A 19 -38.81 -35.51 6.18
N MET A 20 -38.72 -36.22 7.31
CA MET A 20 -37.73 -37.29 7.49
C MET A 20 -37.98 -38.47 6.52
N GLY A 21 -39.24 -38.77 6.23
CA GLY A 21 -39.63 -39.73 5.17
C GLY A 21 -39.23 -39.27 3.76
N LEU A 22 -39.33 -37.97 3.47
CA LEU A 22 -38.85 -37.40 2.20
C LEU A 22 -37.34 -37.56 2.03
N ILE A 23 -36.56 -37.37 3.10
CA ILE A 23 -35.10 -37.63 3.06
C ILE A 23 -34.82 -39.12 2.82
N SER A 24 -35.59 -40.01 3.48
CA SER A 24 -35.36 -41.45 3.38
C SER A 24 -35.66 -42.00 1.98
N SER A 25 -36.77 -41.64 1.36
CA SER A 25 -37.20 -42.25 0.08
C SER A 25 -37.93 -41.31 -0.88
N GLY A 26 -38.05 -40.02 -0.57
CA GLY A 26 -38.80 -39.04 -1.36
C GLY A 26 -37.97 -38.21 -2.33
N THR A 27 -36.67 -38.44 -2.40
CA THR A 27 -35.74 -37.82 -3.35
C THR A 27 -35.24 -38.84 -4.37
N GLN A 28 -34.93 -38.37 -5.57
CA GLN A 28 -34.22 -39.11 -6.62
C GLN A 28 -32.82 -39.53 -6.16
N SER A 29 -32.13 -40.31 -6.99
CA SER A 29 -30.78 -40.76 -6.71
C SER A 29 -29.80 -39.58 -6.62
N ILE A 30 -28.68 -39.76 -5.92
CA ILE A 30 -27.70 -38.69 -5.69
C ILE A 30 -27.23 -38.02 -6.98
N LEU A 31 -27.14 -38.75 -8.11
CA LEU A 31 -26.67 -38.21 -9.39
C LEU A 31 -27.76 -37.51 -10.21
N GLU A 32 -29.03 -37.87 -9.99
CA GLU A 32 -30.18 -37.32 -10.73
C GLU A 32 -30.85 -36.16 -9.99
N GLU A 33 -30.84 -36.20 -8.65
CA GLU A 33 -31.50 -35.20 -7.83
C GLU A 33 -30.82 -33.82 -7.95
N GLU A 34 -31.64 -32.82 -8.19
CA GLU A 34 -31.23 -31.44 -8.41
C GLU A 34 -30.70 -30.79 -7.12
N SER A 35 -29.57 -30.09 -7.22
CA SER A 35 -28.90 -29.47 -6.06
C SER A 35 -29.81 -28.49 -5.30
N HIS A 36 -30.68 -27.76 -6.01
CA HIS A 36 -31.59 -26.80 -5.39
C HIS A 36 -32.73 -27.47 -4.60
N ILE A 37 -33.15 -28.69 -4.97
CA ILE A 37 -34.13 -29.47 -4.22
C ILE A 37 -33.52 -29.96 -2.90
N LYS A 38 -32.30 -30.48 -2.96
CA LYS A 38 -31.51 -30.88 -1.77
C LYS A 38 -31.34 -29.71 -0.80
N ASP A 39 -31.05 -28.52 -1.32
CA ASP A 39 -30.92 -27.31 -0.52
C ASP A 39 -32.25 -26.90 0.16
N VAL A 40 -33.37 -26.92 -0.57
CA VAL A 40 -34.69 -26.61 -0.02
C VAL A 40 -35.10 -27.61 1.05
N LEU A 41 -34.87 -28.91 0.83
CA LEU A 41 -35.17 -29.93 1.82
C LEU A 41 -34.34 -29.74 3.10
N SER A 42 -33.05 -29.44 2.94
CA SER A 42 -32.14 -29.13 4.05
C SER A 42 -32.57 -27.89 4.83
N ARG A 43 -33.03 -26.82 4.15
CA ARG A 43 -33.61 -25.63 4.78
C ARG A 43 -34.79 -25.96 5.68
N ILE A 44 -35.70 -26.82 5.21
CA ILE A 44 -36.90 -27.21 5.98
C ILE A 44 -36.46 -27.91 7.28
N VAL A 45 -35.51 -28.84 7.18
CA VAL A 45 -35.02 -29.60 8.33
C VAL A 45 -34.29 -28.69 9.31
N VAL A 46 -33.38 -27.84 8.85
CA VAL A 46 -32.67 -26.89 9.71
C VAL A 46 -33.64 -25.92 10.38
N GLU A 47 -34.67 -25.44 9.71
CA GLU A 47 -35.72 -24.62 10.34
C GLU A 47 -36.47 -25.37 11.46
N MET A 48 -36.72 -26.67 11.30
CA MET A 48 -37.30 -27.50 12.36
C MET A 48 -36.31 -27.71 13.51
N ILE A 49 -35.03 -27.99 13.22
CA ILE A 49 -33.97 -28.12 14.23
C ILE A 49 -33.89 -26.84 15.06
N LYS A 50 -33.83 -25.67 14.41
CA LYS A 50 -33.79 -24.35 15.08
C LYS A 50 -34.97 -24.13 16.04
N ARG A 51 -36.13 -24.73 15.76
CA ARG A 51 -37.37 -24.60 16.56
C ARG A 51 -37.48 -25.62 17.68
N GLU A 52 -37.01 -26.85 17.48
CA GLU A 52 -37.29 -27.97 18.40
C GLU A 52 -36.05 -28.53 19.10
N TRP A 53 -34.89 -28.54 18.44
CA TRP A 53 -33.63 -29.01 19.03
C TRP A 53 -32.98 -27.93 19.91
N PRO A 54 -32.59 -28.20 21.17
CA PRO A 54 -32.35 -29.53 21.73
C PRO A 54 -33.52 -30.19 22.49
N GLN A 55 -34.38 -29.42 23.16
CA GLN A 55 -35.27 -29.97 24.20
C GLN A 55 -36.41 -30.85 23.66
N HIS A 56 -36.95 -30.54 22.48
CA HIS A 56 -38.10 -31.24 21.91
C HIS A 56 -37.71 -32.30 20.87
N TRP A 57 -36.41 -32.40 20.55
CA TRP A 57 -35.87 -33.36 19.59
C TRP A 57 -34.54 -33.97 20.07
N PRO A 58 -34.50 -34.64 21.24
CA PRO A 58 -33.24 -35.09 21.87
C PRO A 58 -32.48 -36.12 21.02
N ASP A 59 -33.17 -36.99 20.27
CA ASP A 59 -32.56 -38.02 19.43
C ASP A 59 -32.22 -37.55 18.00
N MET A 60 -32.26 -36.24 17.72
CA MET A 60 -32.03 -35.68 16.38
C MET A 60 -30.75 -36.20 15.71
N LEU A 61 -29.62 -36.17 16.42
CA LEU A 61 -28.34 -36.64 15.88
C LEU A 61 -28.35 -38.15 15.56
N LYS A 62 -29.06 -38.97 16.37
CA LYS A 62 -29.20 -40.42 16.12
C LYS A 62 -30.10 -40.69 14.92
N GLU A 63 -31.16 -39.90 14.75
CA GLU A 63 -32.05 -39.99 13.59
C GLU A 63 -31.28 -39.66 12.29
N LEU A 64 -30.45 -38.60 12.29
CA LEU A 64 -29.62 -38.26 11.13
C LEU A 64 -28.55 -39.33 10.83
N ASP A 65 -27.89 -39.87 11.85
CA ASP A 65 -26.94 -40.99 11.69
C ASP A 65 -27.64 -42.22 11.08
N THR A 66 -28.84 -42.56 11.56
CA THR A 66 -29.63 -43.68 11.01
C THR A 66 -30.03 -43.45 9.55
N LEU A 67 -30.40 -42.22 9.19
CA LEU A 67 -30.70 -41.86 7.80
C LEU A 67 -29.48 -41.98 6.89
N SER A 68 -28.32 -41.48 7.32
CA SER A 68 -27.09 -41.57 6.52
C SER A 68 -26.68 -43.01 6.18
N LYS A 69 -26.99 -43.97 7.06
CA LYS A 69 -26.68 -45.39 6.83
C LYS A 69 -27.52 -46.04 5.73
N GLN A 70 -28.57 -45.38 5.24
CA GLN A 70 -29.46 -45.93 4.20
C GLN A 70 -28.88 -45.83 2.79
N GLY A 71 -28.02 -44.83 2.51
CA GLY A 71 -27.47 -44.63 1.17
C GLY A 71 -26.68 -43.33 1.01
N GLU A 72 -26.07 -43.16 -0.18
CA GLU A 72 -25.24 -41.99 -0.50
C GLU A 72 -26.08 -40.70 -0.53
N THR A 73 -27.28 -40.73 -1.14
CA THR A 73 -28.19 -39.57 -1.19
C THR A 73 -28.54 -39.04 0.19
N GLN A 74 -28.90 -39.96 1.11
CA GLN A 74 -29.26 -39.60 2.48
C GLN A 74 -28.06 -39.04 3.23
N THR A 75 -26.87 -39.61 3.02
CA THR A 75 -25.63 -39.11 3.61
C THR A 75 -25.33 -37.69 3.14
N GLU A 76 -25.43 -37.42 1.85
CA GLU A 76 -25.22 -36.09 1.27
C GLU A 76 -26.22 -35.07 1.86
N LEU A 77 -27.50 -35.41 1.95
CA LEU A 77 -28.52 -34.54 2.57
C LEU A 77 -28.23 -34.26 4.05
N VAL A 78 -27.75 -35.25 4.81
CA VAL A 78 -27.34 -35.05 6.21
C VAL A 78 -26.18 -34.05 6.29
N MET A 79 -25.20 -34.12 5.37
CA MET A 79 -24.11 -33.13 5.30
C MET A 79 -24.63 -31.72 5.05
N PHE A 80 -25.53 -31.54 4.07
CA PHE A 80 -26.17 -30.23 3.81
C PHE A 80 -26.91 -29.69 5.03
N ILE A 81 -27.64 -30.54 5.77
CA ILE A 81 -28.35 -30.16 7.00
C ILE A 81 -27.36 -29.70 8.07
N LEU A 82 -26.29 -30.46 8.32
CA LEU A 82 -25.30 -30.14 9.36
C LEU A 82 -24.50 -28.88 9.04
N LEU A 83 -24.07 -28.70 7.79
CA LEU A 83 -23.36 -27.50 7.33
C LEU A 83 -24.24 -26.26 7.53
N ARG A 84 -25.45 -26.30 6.98
CA ARG A 84 -26.37 -25.15 7.05
C ARG A 84 -26.80 -24.83 8.48
N LEU A 85 -26.91 -25.84 9.35
CA LEU A 85 -27.16 -25.62 10.77
C LEU A 85 -26.02 -24.83 11.42
N ALA A 86 -24.76 -25.20 11.16
CA ALA A 86 -23.61 -24.47 11.69
C ALA A 86 -23.58 -23.03 11.18
N GLU A 87 -23.76 -22.83 9.87
CA GLU A 87 -23.81 -21.50 9.25
C GLU A 87 -24.90 -20.61 9.87
N ASP A 88 -26.13 -21.12 10.01
CA ASP A 88 -27.26 -20.34 10.54
C ASP A 88 -27.08 -19.96 12.02
N VAL A 89 -26.44 -20.83 12.81
CA VAL A 89 -26.30 -20.68 14.27
C VAL A 89 -25.06 -19.87 14.64
N VAL A 90 -23.92 -20.14 13.99
CA VAL A 90 -22.61 -19.57 14.35
C VAL A 90 -22.33 -18.33 13.52
N THR A 91 -22.41 -18.44 12.19
CA THR A 91 -21.97 -17.39 11.26
C THR A 91 -23.04 -16.32 11.08
N PHE A 92 -24.23 -16.70 10.59
CA PHE A 92 -25.31 -15.76 10.25
C PHE A 92 -26.18 -15.37 11.44
N GLN A 93 -26.18 -16.17 12.50
CA GLN A 93 -26.91 -15.92 13.75
C GLN A 93 -28.40 -15.60 13.52
N THR A 94 -29.06 -16.36 12.64
CA THR A 94 -30.45 -16.11 12.20
C THR A 94 -31.53 -16.43 13.25
N LEU A 95 -31.12 -16.74 14.47
CA LEU A 95 -31.96 -17.13 15.60
C LEU A 95 -31.98 -16.07 16.72
N PRO A 96 -33.06 -16.02 17.53
CA PRO A 96 -33.06 -15.29 18.79
C PRO A 96 -31.91 -15.71 19.71
N THR A 97 -31.30 -14.75 20.41
CA THR A 97 -30.07 -14.94 21.20
C THR A 97 -30.13 -16.10 22.18
N GLN A 98 -31.23 -16.26 22.90
CA GLN A 98 -31.38 -17.36 23.86
C GLN A 98 -31.40 -18.72 23.16
N ARG A 99 -32.21 -18.85 22.10
CA ARG A 99 -32.32 -20.11 21.33
C ARG A 99 -31.00 -20.48 20.68
N ARG A 100 -30.28 -19.49 20.15
CA ARG A 100 -28.95 -19.66 19.58
C ARG A 100 -27.97 -20.21 20.61
N ARG A 101 -27.95 -19.64 21.82
CA ARG A 101 -27.08 -20.11 22.92
C ARG A 101 -27.38 -21.56 23.29
N ASP A 102 -28.65 -21.93 23.41
CA ASP A 102 -29.04 -23.31 23.73
C ASP A 102 -28.55 -24.30 22.66
N ILE A 103 -28.72 -23.97 21.38
CA ILE A 103 -28.28 -24.79 20.25
C ILE A 103 -26.75 -24.87 20.20
N GLN A 104 -26.06 -23.74 20.33
CA GLN A 104 -24.60 -23.69 20.30
C GLN A 104 -23.99 -24.48 21.47
N GLN A 105 -24.55 -24.36 22.67
CA GLN A 105 -24.12 -25.14 23.83
C GLN A 105 -24.33 -26.64 23.59
N THR A 106 -25.45 -27.03 22.97
CA THR A 106 -25.72 -28.44 22.64
C THR A 106 -24.77 -28.95 21.55
N LEU A 107 -24.46 -28.14 20.53
CA LEU A 107 -23.45 -28.44 19.53
C LEU A 107 -22.11 -28.71 20.20
N THR A 108 -21.63 -27.80 21.07
CA THR A 108 -20.37 -27.96 21.80
C THR A 108 -20.37 -29.24 22.65
N GLN A 109 -21.46 -29.54 23.36
CA GLN A 109 -21.59 -30.76 24.17
C GLN A 109 -21.55 -32.06 23.35
N ASN A 110 -22.01 -32.03 22.09
CA ASN A 110 -22.03 -33.19 21.20
C ASN A 110 -20.94 -33.13 20.13
N MET A 111 -20.01 -32.19 20.23
CA MET A 111 -19.09 -31.88 19.14
C MET A 111 -18.19 -33.06 18.80
N GLU A 112 -17.69 -33.78 19.81
CA GLU A 112 -16.91 -35.00 19.61
C GLU A 112 -17.66 -36.03 18.76
N LYS A 113 -18.95 -36.24 19.03
CA LYS A 113 -19.79 -37.19 18.27
C LYS A 113 -20.04 -36.69 16.84
N ILE A 114 -20.35 -35.41 16.67
CA ILE A 114 -20.59 -34.80 15.36
C ILE A 114 -19.32 -34.89 14.52
N PHE A 115 -18.17 -34.51 15.08
CA PHE A 115 -16.90 -34.48 14.37
C PHE A 115 -16.41 -35.90 14.03
N CYS A 116 -16.55 -36.86 14.96
CA CYS A 116 -16.27 -38.28 14.70
C CYS A 116 -17.17 -38.83 13.58
N PHE A 117 -18.44 -38.46 13.56
CA PHE A 117 -19.37 -38.82 12.47
C PHE A 117 -18.92 -38.24 11.13
N LEU A 118 -18.58 -36.94 11.06
CA LEU A 118 -18.12 -36.30 9.82
C LEU A 118 -16.85 -36.96 9.29
N LEU A 119 -15.85 -37.18 10.16
CA LEU A 119 -14.58 -37.80 9.80
C LEU A 119 -14.76 -39.26 9.34
N THR A 120 -15.55 -40.05 10.07
CA THR A 120 -15.83 -41.45 9.72
C THR A 120 -16.55 -41.55 8.38
N THR A 121 -17.53 -40.66 8.15
CA THR A 121 -18.29 -40.62 6.91
C THR A 121 -17.40 -40.24 5.73
N LEU A 122 -16.54 -39.23 5.88
CA LEU A 122 -15.55 -38.89 4.87
C LEU A 122 -14.65 -40.10 4.58
N GLN A 123 -14.09 -40.74 5.61
CA GLN A 123 -13.16 -41.87 5.47
C GLN A 123 -13.79 -43.06 4.73
N GLN A 124 -15.01 -43.44 5.09
CA GLN A 124 -15.69 -44.57 4.47
C GLN A 124 -16.01 -44.31 2.99
N ASN A 125 -16.53 -43.14 2.65
CA ASN A 125 -16.91 -42.83 1.27
C ASN A 125 -15.68 -42.61 0.37
N VAL A 126 -14.62 -41.98 0.87
CA VAL A 126 -13.33 -41.88 0.14
C VAL A 126 -12.75 -43.27 -0.15
N ASN A 127 -12.77 -44.17 0.83
CA ASN A 127 -12.27 -45.54 0.65
C ASN A 127 -13.10 -46.32 -0.39
N LYS A 128 -14.42 -46.17 -0.39
CA LYS A 128 -15.29 -46.75 -1.41
C LYS A 128 -15.00 -46.17 -2.80
N TYR A 129 -14.89 -44.84 -2.91
CA TYR A 129 -14.53 -44.15 -4.14
C TYR A 129 -13.22 -44.68 -4.72
N ARG A 130 -12.14 -44.71 -3.93
CA ARG A 130 -10.82 -45.20 -4.38
C ARG A 130 -10.86 -46.64 -4.90
N ARG A 131 -11.62 -47.52 -4.25
CA ARG A 131 -11.77 -48.92 -4.68
C ARG A 131 -12.55 -49.07 -5.98
N MET A 132 -13.55 -48.21 -6.20
CA MET A 132 -14.45 -48.29 -7.35
C MET A 132 -13.93 -47.49 -8.55
N LYS A 133 -13.06 -46.50 -8.35
CA LYS A 133 -12.51 -45.61 -9.39
C LYS A 133 -11.81 -46.35 -10.53
N THR A 134 -11.23 -47.52 -10.27
CA THR A 134 -10.50 -48.30 -11.27
C THR A 134 -11.39 -49.20 -12.13
N ASP A 135 -12.68 -49.35 -11.78
CA ASP A 135 -13.64 -50.21 -12.48
C ASP A 135 -14.67 -49.38 -13.24
N LEU A 136 -14.54 -49.35 -14.57
CA LEU A 136 -15.44 -48.61 -15.49
C LEU A 136 -16.92 -49.03 -15.35
N ALA A 137 -17.21 -50.27 -14.92
CA ALA A 137 -18.59 -50.72 -14.71
C ALA A 137 -19.24 -50.13 -13.44
N GLN A 138 -18.43 -49.57 -12.53
CA GLN A 138 -18.87 -49.01 -11.24
C GLN A 138 -18.75 -47.48 -11.17
N GLU A 139 -18.52 -46.83 -12.31
CA GLU A 139 -18.41 -45.37 -12.41
C GLU A 139 -19.52 -44.59 -11.70
N PRO A 140 -20.83 -44.89 -11.87
CA PRO A 140 -21.88 -44.13 -11.17
C PRO A 140 -21.80 -44.26 -9.64
N LYS A 141 -21.39 -45.43 -9.12
CA LYS A 141 -21.16 -45.61 -7.67
C LYS A 141 -19.93 -44.88 -7.20
N ALA A 142 -18.86 -44.86 -7.99
CA ALA A 142 -17.67 -44.06 -7.70
C ALA A 142 -18.03 -42.57 -7.63
N GLN A 143 -18.75 -42.04 -8.62
CA GLN A 143 -19.20 -40.65 -8.64
C GLN A 143 -20.13 -40.31 -7.46
N ALA A 144 -21.06 -41.20 -7.10
CA ALA A 144 -21.91 -41.05 -5.92
C ALA A 144 -21.09 -40.91 -4.62
N ASN A 145 -20.15 -41.83 -4.39
CA ASN A 145 -19.29 -41.78 -3.20
C ASN A 145 -18.35 -40.55 -3.21
N CYS A 146 -17.91 -40.10 -4.38
CA CYS A 146 -17.16 -38.87 -4.55
C CYS A 146 -17.97 -37.63 -4.13
N ARG A 147 -19.22 -37.51 -4.60
CA ARG A 147 -20.16 -36.43 -4.21
C ARG A 147 -20.37 -36.36 -2.71
N VAL A 148 -20.52 -37.51 -2.05
CA VAL A 148 -20.61 -37.57 -0.58
C VAL A 148 -19.31 -37.09 0.07
N GLY A 149 -18.15 -37.46 -0.48
CA GLY A 149 -16.85 -36.97 -0.02
C GLY A 149 -16.73 -35.44 -0.10
N ILE A 150 -17.16 -34.84 -1.21
CA ILE A 150 -17.20 -33.38 -1.39
C ILE A 150 -18.13 -32.72 -0.35
N ALA A 151 -19.35 -33.24 -0.19
CA ALA A 151 -20.29 -32.69 0.79
C ALA A 151 -19.77 -32.80 2.24
N ALA A 152 -19.08 -33.90 2.57
CA ALA A 152 -18.44 -34.07 3.87
C ALA A 152 -17.27 -33.10 4.10
N LEU A 153 -16.43 -32.86 3.09
CA LEU A 153 -15.36 -31.85 3.16
C LEU A 153 -15.92 -30.44 3.34
N ASN A 154 -16.92 -30.05 2.56
CA ASN A 154 -17.56 -28.74 2.69
C ASN A 154 -18.20 -28.56 4.07
N THR A 155 -18.81 -29.64 4.60
CA THR A 155 -19.36 -29.62 5.96
C THR A 155 -18.26 -29.49 7.01
N LEU A 156 -17.15 -30.23 6.87
CA LEU A 156 -16.01 -30.10 7.78
C LEU A 156 -15.43 -28.68 7.76
N ALA A 157 -15.27 -28.06 6.58
CA ALA A 157 -14.81 -26.68 6.46
C ALA A 157 -15.71 -25.72 7.25
N GLY A 158 -17.04 -25.88 7.17
CA GLY A 158 -18.00 -25.08 7.96
C GLY A 158 -17.96 -25.31 9.48
N TYR A 159 -17.25 -26.33 9.98
CA TYR A 159 -17.07 -26.59 11.41
C TYR A 159 -15.66 -26.25 11.90
N ILE A 160 -14.62 -26.57 11.14
CA ILE A 160 -13.20 -26.47 11.53
C ILE A 160 -12.83 -25.06 12.04
N ASP A 161 -13.41 -24.01 11.46
CA ASP A 161 -13.08 -22.62 11.79
C ASP A 161 -13.46 -22.18 13.23
N TRP A 162 -14.42 -22.85 13.86
CA TRP A 162 -14.96 -22.41 15.16
C TRP A 162 -15.05 -23.51 16.23
N VAL A 163 -14.84 -24.78 15.86
CA VAL A 163 -14.76 -25.86 16.83
C VAL A 163 -13.48 -25.77 17.68
N ALA A 164 -13.51 -26.37 18.86
CA ALA A 164 -12.31 -26.48 19.69
C ALA A 164 -11.24 -27.31 18.97
N LEU A 165 -9.99 -26.83 19.00
CA LEU A 165 -8.86 -27.45 18.31
C LEU A 165 -8.55 -28.87 18.84
N SER A 166 -9.02 -29.21 20.04
CA SER A 166 -8.99 -30.58 20.59
C SER A 166 -9.72 -31.60 19.70
N HIS A 167 -10.76 -31.20 18.97
CA HIS A 167 -11.47 -32.11 18.04
C HIS A 167 -10.71 -32.33 16.73
N ILE A 168 -9.99 -31.31 16.27
CA ILE A 168 -9.17 -31.36 15.05
C ILE A 168 -7.92 -32.21 15.30
N THR A 169 -7.35 -32.09 16.51
CA THR A 169 -6.13 -32.78 16.93
C THR A 169 -6.40 -34.12 17.61
N ALA A 170 -7.67 -34.52 17.74
CA ALA A 170 -8.08 -35.82 18.24
C ALA A 170 -7.49 -36.98 17.42
N ASP A 171 -7.39 -38.14 18.05
CA ASP A 171 -6.85 -39.37 17.45
C ASP A 171 -5.48 -39.15 16.77
N ASN A 172 -4.58 -38.41 17.43
CA ASN A 172 -3.26 -38.04 16.92
C ASN A 172 -3.32 -37.30 15.57
N CYS A 173 -4.20 -36.30 15.45
CA CYS A 173 -4.36 -35.49 14.24
C CYS A 173 -4.74 -36.31 12.98
N LYS A 174 -5.46 -37.43 13.13
CA LYS A 174 -5.90 -38.29 12.02
C LYS A 174 -6.65 -37.54 10.92
N LEU A 175 -7.41 -36.49 11.28
CA LEU A 175 -8.04 -35.60 10.30
C LEU A 175 -6.99 -34.97 9.37
N LEU A 176 -5.92 -34.40 9.92
CA LEU A 176 -4.89 -33.71 9.14
C LEU A 176 -4.18 -34.67 8.18
N GLU A 177 -3.86 -35.88 8.65
CA GLU A 177 -3.29 -36.93 7.80
C GLU A 177 -4.23 -37.30 6.65
N MET A 178 -5.52 -37.45 6.96
CA MET A 178 -6.53 -37.77 5.95
C MET A 178 -6.68 -36.64 4.93
N LEU A 179 -6.70 -35.38 5.36
CA LEU A 179 -6.76 -34.23 4.46
C LEU A 179 -5.51 -34.16 3.57
N CYS A 180 -4.32 -34.41 4.11
CA CYS A 180 -3.08 -34.48 3.31
C CYS A 180 -3.16 -35.59 2.25
N LEU A 181 -3.66 -36.77 2.62
CA LEU A 181 -3.87 -37.88 1.68
C LEU A 181 -4.86 -37.54 0.56
N LEU A 182 -5.81 -36.64 0.81
CA LEU A 182 -6.81 -36.21 -0.17
C LEU A 182 -6.29 -35.12 -1.12
N LEU A 183 -5.17 -34.46 -0.81
CA LEU A 183 -4.54 -33.49 -1.72
C LEU A 183 -4.11 -34.12 -3.05
N ASN A 184 -3.87 -35.43 -3.08
CA ASN A 184 -3.53 -36.18 -4.30
C ASN A 184 -4.75 -36.75 -5.05
N GLU A 185 -5.99 -36.46 -4.62
CA GLU A 185 -7.20 -36.87 -5.32
C GLU A 185 -7.84 -35.67 -6.02
N PRO A 186 -7.78 -35.58 -7.37
CA PRO A 186 -8.20 -34.37 -8.12
C PRO A 186 -9.62 -33.90 -7.83
N GLU A 187 -10.56 -34.81 -7.56
CA GLU A 187 -11.96 -34.47 -7.25
C GLU A 187 -12.18 -33.96 -5.82
N LEU A 188 -11.24 -34.18 -4.90
CA LEU A 188 -11.38 -33.88 -3.47
C LEU A 188 -10.32 -32.88 -2.95
N GLN A 189 -9.26 -32.64 -3.72
CA GLN A 189 -8.09 -31.88 -3.28
C GLN A 189 -8.40 -30.43 -2.85
N ILE A 190 -9.34 -29.75 -3.51
CA ILE A 190 -9.71 -28.36 -3.17
C ILE A 190 -10.37 -28.31 -1.80
N GLY A 191 -11.41 -29.11 -1.57
CA GLY A 191 -12.09 -29.16 -0.27
C GLY A 191 -11.17 -29.61 0.86
N ALA A 192 -10.22 -30.50 0.56
CA ALA A 192 -9.20 -30.91 1.53
C ALA A 192 -8.22 -29.78 1.87
N ALA A 193 -7.76 -29.02 0.87
CA ALA A 193 -6.90 -27.85 1.08
C ALA A 193 -7.62 -26.73 1.86
N GLU A 194 -8.90 -26.50 1.58
CA GLU A 194 -9.72 -25.55 2.35
C GLU A 194 -9.86 -25.97 3.81
N CYS A 195 -10.10 -27.26 4.08
CA CYS A 195 -10.13 -27.77 5.45
C CYS A 195 -8.77 -27.69 6.18
N LEU A 196 -7.65 -27.66 5.44
CA LEU A 196 -6.30 -27.52 6.01
C LEU A 196 -5.92 -26.06 6.34
N LEU A 197 -6.70 -25.06 5.90
CA LEU A 197 -6.53 -23.65 6.28
C LEU A 197 -7.05 -23.39 7.69
N ILE A 198 -6.51 -24.12 8.67
CA ILE A 198 -7.02 -24.15 10.05
C ILE A 198 -6.57 -22.91 10.83
N ALA A 199 -7.52 -22.29 11.54
CA ALA A 199 -7.29 -21.27 12.55
C ALA A 199 -7.58 -21.80 13.98
N GLY A 200 -6.98 -21.21 15.02
CA GLY A 200 -7.16 -21.67 16.42
C GLY A 200 -6.58 -20.71 17.47
N LYS A 201 -6.44 -21.07 18.75
CA LYS A 201 -5.68 -20.27 19.76
C LYS A 201 -4.27 -20.83 19.95
N LEU A 202 -3.26 -19.97 20.11
CA LEU A 202 -1.82 -20.31 20.13
C LEU A 202 -1.45 -21.57 20.93
N GLU A 203 -1.89 -21.66 22.19
CA GLU A 203 -1.57 -22.79 23.09
C GLU A 203 -2.01 -24.15 22.55
N ASP A 204 -3.15 -24.21 21.86
CA ASP A 204 -3.69 -25.44 21.31
C ASP A 204 -3.08 -25.79 19.92
N ARG A 205 -2.28 -24.90 19.32
CA ARG A 205 -1.79 -25.06 17.92
C ARG A 205 -0.54 -25.91 17.77
N LYS A 206 0.13 -26.29 18.87
CA LYS A 206 1.34 -27.14 18.84
C LYS A 206 1.17 -28.40 17.97
N PRO A 207 0.05 -29.15 18.03
CA PRO A 207 -0.10 -30.36 17.21
C PRO A 207 -0.19 -30.11 15.69
N LEU A 208 -0.42 -28.86 15.25
CA LEU A 208 -0.38 -28.53 13.81
C LEU A 208 1.03 -28.69 13.22
N MET A 209 2.07 -28.72 14.06
CA MET A 209 3.44 -28.98 13.61
C MET A 209 3.62 -30.38 13.01
N VAL A 210 2.66 -31.31 13.21
CA VAL A 210 2.61 -32.60 12.51
C VAL A 210 2.59 -32.43 10.98
N LEU A 211 2.09 -31.30 10.46
CA LEU A 211 2.12 -31.01 9.02
C LEU A 211 3.54 -30.81 8.45
N PHE A 212 4.54 -30.57 9.31
CA PHE A 212 5.96 -30.61 8.91
C PHE A 212 6.55 -32.04 8.93
N GLY A 213 5.79 -33.05 9.34
CA GLY A 213 6.22 -34.45 9.27
C GLY A 213 6.42 -34.92 7.83
N ASP A 214 7.24 -35.96 7.63
CA ASP A 214 7.60 -36.45 6.29
C ASP A 214 6.39 -36.82 5.43
N VAL A 215 5.39 -37.45 6.03
CA VAL A 215 4.18 -37.91 5.32
C VAL A 215 3.37 -36.73 4.81
N ALA A 216 3.04 -35.77 5.68
CA ALA A 216 2.25 -34.60 5.31
C ALA A 216 2.98 -33.72 4.29
N MET A 217 4.26 -33.42 4.54
CA MET A 217 5.06 -32.60 3.63
C MET A 217 5.23 -33.26 2.26
N HIS A 218 5.37 -34.60 2.20
CA HIS A 218 5.43 -35.33 0.94
C HIS A 218 4.15 -35.18 0.12
N TYR A 219 2.97 -35.32 0.73
CA TYR A 219 1.69 -35.14 0.02
C TYR A 219 1.48 -33.70 -0.45
N ILE A 220 1.78 -32.71 0.41
CA ILE A 220 1.68 -31.29 0.06
C ILE A 220 2.59 -30.97 -1.14
N LEU A 221 3.84 -31.44 -1.09
CA LEU A 221 4.81 -31.25 -2.17
C LEU A 221 4.39 -31.92 -3.48
N SER A 222 3.99 -33.20 -3.40
CA SER A 222 3.57 -33.97 -4.56
C SER A 222 2.35 -33.33 -5.23
N ALA A 223 1.37 -32.85 -4.46
CA ALA A 223 0.18 -32.22 -4.98
C ALA A 223 0.50 -30.87 -5.65
N ALA A 224 1.40 -30.07 -5.05
CA ALA A 224 1.86 -28.81 -5.64
C ALA A 224 2.55 -29.04 -7.00
N GLN A 225 3.47 -30.01 -7.06
CA GLN A 225 4.22 -30.31 -8.29
C GLN A 225 3.32 -30.83 -9.41
N THR A 226 2.37 -31.72 -9.10
CA THR A 226 1.42 -32.24 -10.09
C THR A 226 0.54 -31.13 -10.65
N ALA A 227 -0.01 -30.27 -9.78
CA ALA A 227 -0.90 -29.20 -10.21
C ALA A 227 -0.18 -28.11 -11.04
N ASP A 228 1.10 -27.86 -10.78
CA ASP A 228 1.94 -26.95 -11.58
C ASP A 228 2.31 -27.54 -12.95
N GLY A 229 2.60 -28.85 -13.00
CA GLY A 229 3.04 -29.54 -14.21
C GLY A 229 2.01 -29.63 -15.34
N GLU A 230 0.72 -29.45 -15.05
CA GLU A 230 -0.36 -29.53 -16.05
C GLU A 230 -0.67 -28.21 -16.77
N GLY A 231 0.05 -27.13 -16.45
CA GLY A 231 -0.17 -25.80 -17.02
C GLY A 231 -1.41 -25.09 -16.45
N LEU A 232 -1.85 -24.01 -17.10
CA LEU A 232 -2.98 -23.21 -16.61
C LEU A 232 -4.33 -23.90 -16.88
N VAL A 233 -4.72 -24.78 -15.96
CA VAL A 233 -6.08 -25.34 -15.85
C VAL A 233 -6.75 -24.69 -14.64
N GLU A 234 -7.94 -24.12 -14.82
CA GLU A 234 -8.68 -23.39 -13.76
C GLU A 234 -8.72 -24.16 -12.43
N LYS A 235 -9.12 -25.44 -12.47
CA LYS A 235 -9.21 -26.30 -11.29
C LYS A 235 -7.86 -26.47 -10.58
N HIS A 236 -6.78 -26.67 -11.33
CA HIS A 236 -5.42 -26.85 -10.78
C HIS A 236 -4.85 -25.55 -10.24
N TYR A 237 -5.08 -24.44 -10.95
CA TYR A 237 -4.61 -23.14 -10.50
C TYR A 237 -5.33 -22.67 -9.23
N VAL A 238 -6.65 -22.84 -9.14
CA VAL A 238 -7.41 -22.57 -7.91
C VAL A 238 -6.90 -23.43 -6.75
N PHE A 239 -6.63 -24.71 -7.00
CA PHE A 239 -6.03 -25.60 -6.00
C PHE A 239 -4.64 -25.12 -5.54
N LEU A 240 -3.76 -24.74 -6.47
CA LEU A 240 -2.43 -24.19 -6.14
C LEU A 240 -2.53 -22.93 -5.28
N LYS A 241 -3.49 -22.03 -5.56
CA LYS A 241 -3.74 -20.86 -4.70
C LYS A 241 -4.10 -21.25 -3.28
N ARG A 242 -5.00 -22.22 -3.11
CA ARG A 242 -5.37 -22.72 -1.78
C ARG A 242 -4.19 -23.38 -1.08
N LEU A 243 -3.43 -24.20 -1.77
CA LEU A 243 -2.27 -24.89 -1.19
C LEU A 243 -1.14 -23.91 -0.79
N CYS A 244 -0.91 -22.87 -1.60
CA CYS A 244 0.00 -21.78 -1.25
C CYS A 244 -0.43 -21.09 0.05
N GLN A 245 -1.73 -20.83 0.22
CA GLN A 245 -2.27 -20.25 1.44
C GLN A 245 -2.09 -21.19 2.64
N VAL A 246 -2.24 -22.51 2.46
CA VAL A 246 -1.96 -23.51 3.52
C VAL A 246 -0.51 -23.42 3.97
N LEU A 247 0.45 -23.37 3.05
CA LEU A 247 1.87 -23.23 3.39
C LEU A 247 2.20 -21.87 4.04
N CYS A 248 1.52 -20.79 3.63
CA CYS A 248 1.68 -19.47 4.27
C CYS A 248 1.15 -19.48 5.70
N ALA A 249 -0.05 -20.03 5.90
CA ALA A 249 -0.65 -20.18 7.22
C ALA A 249 0.21 -21.06 8.12
N LEU A 250 0.69 -22.20 7.61
CA LEU A 250 1.58 -23.11 8.34
C LEU A 250 2.89 -22.44 8.77
N GLY A 251 3.54 -21.70 7.87
CA GLY A 251 4.74 -20.92 8.22
C GLY A 251 4.47 -19.84 9.27
N SER A 252 3.31 -19.18 9.17
CA SER A 252 2.86 -18.22 10.17
C SER A 252 2.61 -18.88 11.53
N GLN A 253 2.08 -20.11 11.55
CA GLN A 253 1.92 -20.88 12.79
C GLN A 253 3.28 -21.20 13.42
N LEU A 254 4.24 -21.65 12.62
CA LEU A 254 5.59 -21.93 13.10
C LEU A 254 6.23 -20.67 13.71
N CYS A 255 6.16 -19.54 13.02
CA CYS A 255 6.70 -18.26 13.50
C CYS A 255 6.00 -17.75 14.77
N ALA A 256 4.74 -18.13 15.01
CA ALA A 256 4.00 -17.68 16.17
C ALA A 256 4.21 -18.60 17.40
N LEU A 257 4.56 -19.86 17.17
CA LEU A 257 4.80 -20.86 18.22
C LEU A 257 6.26 -20.88 18.68
N LEU A 258 7.20 -20.83 17.75
CA LEU A 258 8.60 -21.02 18.05
C LEU A 258 9.16 -19.82 18.84
N GLY A 259 9.86 -20.07 19.95
CA GLY A 259 10.38 -19.02 20.84
C GLY A 259 9.36 -18.40 21.81
N SER A 260 8.11 -18.87 21.82
CA SER A 260 7.16 -18.59 22.92
C SER A 260 7.39 -19.57 24.09
N ASP A 261 6.67 -19.42 25.21
CA ASP A 261 6.66 -20.38 26.33
C ASP A 261 6.19 -21.81 25.94
N SER A 262 5.89 -22.05 24.66
CA SER A 262 5.57 -23.37 24.12
C SER A 262 6.84 -24.16 23.80
N GLU A 263 6.91 -25.42 24.26
CA GLU A 263 7.98 -26.38 23.95
C GLU A 263 7.93 -26.82 22.46
N VAL A 264 8.12 -25.88 21.52
CA VAL A 264 8.14 -26.14 20.08
C VAL A 264 9.54 -25.92 19.54
N GLU A 265 10.12 -26.96 18.97
CA GLU A 265 11.43 -26.94 18.31
C GLU A 265 11.30 -26.66 16.81
N THR A 266 12.41 -26.30 16.18
CA THR A 266 12.47 -26.15 14.72
C THR A 266 12.16 -27.49 14.04
N PRO A 267 11.19 -27.55 13.10
CA PRO A 267 10.82 -28.79 12.46
C PRO A 267 11.97 -29.44 11.66
N THR A 268 12.05 -30.77 11.70
CA THR A 268 13.10 -31.53 11.00
C THR A 268 13.08 -31.34 9.48
N ASN A 269 11.89 -31.20 8.88
CA ASN A 269 11.72 -30.96 7.45
C ASN A 269 11.59 -29.46 7.10
N PHE A 270 12.09 -28.56 7.95
CA PHE A 270 12.06 -27.12 7.67
C PHE A 270 12.73 -26.77 6.33
N GLY A 271 13.84 -27.43 5.97
CA GLY A 271 14.47 -27.25 4.67
C GLY A 271 13.56 -27.59 3.48
N LYS A 272 12.86 -28.74 3.53
CA LYS A 272 11.88 -29.13 2.48
C LYS A 272 10.75 -28.10 2.39
N TYR A 273 10.26 -27.62 3.53
CA TYR A 273 9.26 -26.55 3.56
C TYR A 273 9.79 -25.28 2.86
N LEU A 274 11.01 -24.84 3.15
CA LEU A 274 11.60 -23.65 2.53
C LEU A 274 11.78 -23.81 1.01
N ASP A 275 12.24 -24.98 0.54
CA ASP A 275 12.36 -25.25 -0.90
C ASP A 275 10.97 -25.24 -1.59
N SER A 276 9.96 -25.85 -0.95
CA SER A 276 8.57 -25.82 -1.42
C SER A 276 8.03 -24.39 -1.51
N PHE A 277 8.29 -23.61 -0.48
CA PHE A 277 7.81 -22.24 -0.37
C PHE A 277 8.50 -21.31 -1.36
N LEU A 278 9.79 -21.54 -1.61
CA LEU A 278 10.53 -20.87 -2.67
C LEU A 278 9.96 -21.20 -4.05
N ALA A 279 9.51 -22.43 -4.30
CA ALA A 279 8.89 -22.79 -5.59
C ALA A 279 7.65 -21.92 -5.90
N PHE A 280 6.78 -21.68 -4.91
CA PHE A 280 5.67 -20.72 -5.04
C PHE A 280 6.13 -19.27 -5.24
N THR A 281 7.30 -18.92 -4.70
CA THR A 281 7.91 -17.57 -4.83
C THR A 281 8.53 -17.36 -6.22
N THR A 282 8.90 -18.44 -6.92
CA THR A 282 9.44 -18.42 -8.29
C THR A 282 8.40 -18.69 -9.37
N HIS A 283 7.18 -19.05 -8.98
CA HIS A 283 6.12 -19.43 -9.92
C HIS A 283 5.65 -18.24 -10.79
N PRO A 284 5.25 -18.44 -12.06
CA PRO A 284 4.84 -17.35 -12.96
C PRO A 284 3.65 -16.49 -12.47
N SER A 285 2.68 -17.08 -11.77
CA SER A 285 1.55 -16.35 -11.18
C SER A 285 2.00 -15.21 -10.26
N GLN A 286 1.51 -14.00 -10.55
CA GLN A 286 1.76 -12.83 -9.70
C GLN A 286 1.06 -12.95 -8.34
N PHE A 287 -0.11 -13.61 -8.28
CA PHE A 287 -0.85 -13.85 -7.04
C PHE A 287 -0.09 -14.79 -6.08
N LEU A 288 0.45 -15.90 -6.60
CA LEU A 288 1.19 -16.87 -5.78
C LEU A 288 2.48 -16.25 -5.21
N ARG A 289 3.24 -15.54 -6.04
CA ARG A 289 4.42 -14.79 -5.60
C ARG A 289 4.10 -13.79 -4.50
N SER A 290 3.01 -13.03 -4.67
CA SER A 290 2.55 -12.07 -3.68
C SER A 290 2.14 -12.71 -2.35
N SER A 291 1.44 -13.84 -2.41
CA SER A 291 0.95 -14.56 -1.23
C SER A 291 2.08 -15.00 -0.29
N THR A 292 3.24 -15.35 -0.82
CA THR A 292 4.38 -15.83 -0.02
C THR A 292 5.09 -14.74 0.80
N GLN A 293 4.94 -13.46 0.43
CA GLN A 293 5.81 -12.39 0.96
C GLN A 293 5.64 -12.15 2.46
N ILE A 294 4.41 -12.21 2.98
CA ILE A 294 4.14 -11.99 4.41
C ILE A 294 4.86 -13.03 5.26
N THR A 295 4.78 -14.30 4.85
CA THR A 295 5.41 -15.42 5.57
C THR A 295 6.92 -15.36 5.47
N TRP A 296 7.50 -15.04 4.30
CA TRP A 296 8.94 -14.77 4.19
C TRP A 296 9.38 -13.65 5.12
N GLY A 297 8.61 -12.56 5.16
CA GLY A 297 8.77 -11.48 6.12
C GLY A 297 8.85 -12.05 7.52
N ALA A 298 7.81 -12.74 7.99
CA ALA A 298 7.77 -13.34 9.32
C ALA A 298 9.01 -14.21 9.63
N LEU A 299 9.43 -15.07 8.70
CA LEU A 299 10.61 -15.94 8.85
C LEU A 299 11.90 -15.13 9.05
N PHE A 300 12.17 -14.11 8.21
CA PHE A 300 13.42 -13.33 8.28
C PHE A 300 13.55 -12.43 9.51
N ARG A 301 12.44 -12.02 10.13
CA ARG A 301 12.45 -11.19 11.37
C ARG A 301 12.25 -12.02 12.63
N HIS A 302 11.98 -13.31 12.51
CA HIS A 302 11.80 -14.19 13.66
C HIS A 302 13.12 -14.38 14.41
N GLU A 303 13.12 -14.22 15.73
CA GLU A 303 14.34 -14.21 16.53
C GLU A 303 15.14 -15.51 16.45
N VAL A 304 14.49 -16.67 16.48
CA VAL A 304 15.18 -17.96 16.34
C VAL A 304 15.45 -18.33 14.87
N LEU A 305 14.41 -18.40 14.02
CA LEU A 305 14.55 -18.85 12.62
C LEU A 305 15.49 -17.98 11.78
N SER A 306 15.63 -16.68 12.07
CA SER A 306 16.58 -15.80 11.37
C SER A 306 18.06 -16.20 11.54
N HIS A 307 18.36 -17.00 12.56
CA HIS A 307 19.69 -17.56 12.81
C HIS A 307 19.80 -19.03 12.38
N ASP A 308 18.72 -19.63 11.87
CA ASP A 308 18.73 -21.01 11.41
C ASP A 308 19.57 -21.15 10.11
N PRO A 309 20.55 -22.07 10.07
CA PRO A 309 21.42 -22.22 8.91
C PRO A 309 20.69 -22.53 7.59
N LEU A 310 19.55 -23.23 7.64
CA LEU A 310 18.77 -23.56 6.44
C LEU A 310 18.09 -22.32 5.87
N LEU A 311 17.59 -21.42 6.73
CA LEU A 311 17.01 -20.15 6.29
C LEU A 311 18.11 -19.25 5.70
N LEU A 312 19.26 -19.13 6.37
CA LEU A 312 20.39 -18.34 5.88
C LEU A 312 20.88 -18.84 4.52
N ALA A 313 21.00 -20.15 4.33
CA ALA A 313 21.37 -20.76 3.05
C ALA A 313 20.33 -20.53 1.94
N MET A 314 19.09 -20.20 2.29
CA MET A 314 18.01 -19.92 1.33
C MET A 314 18.02 -18.48 0.82
N ILE A 315 18.59 -17.53 1.58
CA ILE A 315 18.59 -16.10 1.24
C ILE A 315 19.12 -15.81 -0.17
N PRO A 316 20.26 -16.37 -0.63
CA PRO A 316 20.76 -16.10 -1.97
C PRO A 316 19.77 -16.52 -3.08
N LYS A 317 19.08 -17.66 -2.90
CA LYS A 317 18.06 -18.14 -3.83
C LYS A 317 16.82 -17.23 -3.79
N TYR A 318 16.37 -16.85 -2.60
CA TYR A 318 15.26 -15.92 -2.41
C TYR A 318 15.53 -14.54 -3.03
N LEU A 319 16.73 -13.97 -2.82
CA LEU A 319 17.13 -12.70 -3.41
C LEU A 319 17.19 -12.78 -4.94
N ARG A 320 17.66 -13.90 -5.49
CA ARG A 320 17.68 -14.11 -6.95
C ARG A 320 16.27 -14.19 -7.53
N ALA A 321 15.37 -14.93 -6.89
CA ALA A 321 13.95 -14.95 -7.26
C ALA A 321 13.34 -13.55 -7.13
N SER A 322 13.73 -12.80 -6.10
CA SER A 322 13.27 -11.44 -5.88
C SER A 322 13.67 -10.48 -6.99
N MET A 323 14.91 -10.56 -7.49
CA MET A 323 15.36 -9.77 -8.64
C MET A 323 14.44 -9.97 -9.85
N THR A 324 14.07 -11.22 -10.17
CA THR A 324 13.13 -11.52 -11.26
C THR A 324 11.73 -10.98 -10.97
N ASN A 325 11.26 -11.09 -9.73
CA ASN A 325 9.93 -10.66 -9.32
C ASN A 325 9.74 -9.14 -9.32
N LEU A 326 10.81 -8.37 -9.19
CA LEU A 326 10.77 -6.90 -9.25
C LEU A 326 10.55 -6.36 -10.67
N VAL A 327 10.80 -7.17 -11.70
CA VAL A 327 10.60 -6.79 -13.11
C VAL A 327 9.10 -6.77 -13.43
N LYS A 328 8.60 -5.61 -13.86
CA LYS A 328 7.19 -5.39 -14.16
C LYS A 328 6.81 -5.95 -15.53
N VAL A 329 6.58 -7.25 -15.58
CA VAL A 329 6.11 -8.01 -16.76
C VAL A 329 4.88 -8.84 -16.40
N GLY A 330 4.17 -9.38 -17.40
CA GLY A 330 2.99 -10.22 -17.16
C GLY A 330 1.65 -9.50 -17.26
N PHE A 331 1.59 -8.36 -17.95
CA PHE A 331 0.33 -7.63 -18.17
C PHE A 331 -0.72 -8.53 -18.86
N PRO A 332 -1.99 -8.53 -18.41
CA PRO A 332 -3.08 -9.30 -19.03
C PRO A 332 -3.20 -9.08 -20.55
N SER A 333 -3.00 -7.85 -21.03
CA SER A 333 -3.09 -7.50 -22.46
C SER A 333 -1.93 -8.03 -23.32
N LYS A 334 -0.83 -8.49 -22.71
CA LYS A 334 0.40 -8.88 -23.41
C LYS A 334 0.62 -10.40 -23.43
N THR A 335 1.66 -10.82 -24.13
CA THR A 335 2.15 -12.21 -24.25
C THR A 335 3.68 -12.28 -24.11
N ASP A 336 4.29 -11.30 -23.44
CA ASP A 336 5.74 -11.15 -23.30
C ASP A 336 6.35 -12.00 -22.17
N SER A 337 5.52 -12.62 -21.35
CA SER A 337 5.92 -13.41 -20.19
C SER A 337 4.94 -14.56 -19.93
N PRO A 338 5.41 -15.72 -19.40
CA PRO A 338 4.51 -16.78 -18.93
C PRO A 338 3.55 -16.30 -17.81
N SER A 339 3.88 -15.20 -17.12
CA SER A 339 3.01 -14.57 -16.12
C SER A 339 1.73 -13.97 -16.71
N CYS A 340 1.68 -13.67 -18.02
CA CYS A 340 0.52 -13.06 -18.67
C CYS A 340 -0.74 -13.94 -18.57
N GLU A 341 -0.61 -15.24 -18.76
CA GLU A 341 -1.78 -16.16 -18.75
C GLU A 341 -2.44 -16.20 -17.37
N TYR A 342 -1.64 -16.32 -16.31
CA TYR A 342 -2.13 -16.26 -14.93
C TYR A 342 -2.73 -14.89 -14.59
N SER A 343 -2.14 -13.82 -15.11
CA SER A 343 -2.64 -12.46 -14.86
C SER A 343 -3.98 -12.21 -15.54
N ARG A 344 -4.25 -12.79 -16.73
CA ARG A 344 -5.59 -12.76 -17.36
C ARG A 344 -6.64 -13.53 -16.56
N PHE A 345 -6.22 -14.53 -15.79
CA PHE A 345 -7.13 -15.26 -14.90
C PHE A 345 -7.43 -14.46 -13.63
N ASP A 346 -6.45 -13.69 -13.12
CA ASP A 346 -6.53 -13.04 -11.81
C ASP A 346 -7.02 -11.58 -11.85
N PHE A 347 -6.87 -10.91 -12.98
CA PHE A 347 -7.11 -9.47 -13.11
C PHE A 347 -7.95 -9.18 -14.35
N ASP A 348 -8.89 -8.23 -14.20
CA ASP A 348 -9.79 -7.83 -15.28
C ASP A 348 -9.10 -6.91 -16.31
N SER A 349 -8.09 -6.14 -15.88
CA SER A 349 -7.39 -5.15 -16.70
C SER A 349 -5.90 -5.00 -16.37
N ASP A 350 -5.17 -4.32 -17.26
CA ASP A 350 -3.77 -3.95 -17.03
C ASP A 350 -3.62 -2.96 -15.86
N GLU A 351 -4.61 -2.09 -15.66
CA GLU A 351 -4.63 -1.14 -14.55
C GLU A 351 -4.77 -1.86 -13.20
N ASP A 352 -5.63 -2.88 -13.10
CA ASP A 352 -5.76 -3.72 -11.90
C ASP A 352 -4.45 -4.45 -11.60
N PHE A 353 -3.85 -5.06 -12.63
CA PHE A 353 -2.55 -5.70 -12.52
C PHE A 353 -1.48 -4.72 -12.04
N ASN A 354 -1.41 -3.51 -12.63
CA ASN A 354 -0.40 -2.52 -12.25
C ASN A 354 -0.60 -2.03 -10.81
N ALA A 355 -1.83 -1.79 -10.36
CA ALA A 355 -2.13 -1.42 -8.99
C ALA A 355 -1.73 -2.53 -7.99
N PHE A 356 -2.06 -3.78 -8.30
CA PHE A 356 -1.66 -4.95 -7.52
C PHE A 356 -0.14 -5.11 -7.48
N PHE A 357 0.53 -5.05 -8.64
CA PHE A 357 1.97 -5.20 -8.76
C PHE A 357 2.74 -4.13 -7.97
N ASN A 358 2.30 -2.86 -8.03
CA ASN A 358 2.95 -1.78 -7.27
C ASN A 358 2.84 -2.00 -5.75
N SER A 359 1.68 -2.48 -5.29
CA SER A 359 1.47 -2.82 -3.88
C SER A 359 2.32 -4.02 -3.45
N PHE A 360 2.36 -5.06 -4.27
CA PHE A 360 3.25 -6.22 -4.10
C PHE A 360 4.72 -5.80 -4.03
N ARG A 361 5.19 -4.96 -4.97
CA ARG A 361 6.58 -4.52 -5.04
C ARG A 361 7.00 -3.75 -3.79
N ALA A 362 6.11 -2.90 -3.27
CA ALA A 362 6.35 -2.18 -2.02
C ALA A 362 6.53 -3.15 -0.84
N GLN A 363 5.66 -4.15 -0.72
CA GLN A 363 5.74 -5.20 0.31
C GLN A 363 7.01 -6.05 0.16
N GLN A 364 7.30 -6.54 -1.04
CA GLN A 364 8.49 -7.33 -1.32
C GLN A 364 9.77 -6.53 -1.00
N GLY A 365 9.80 -5.23 -1.28
CA GLY A 365 10.93 -4.37 -0.90
C GLY A 365 11.19 -4.34 0.61
N GLU A 366 10.15 -4.42 1.44
CA GLU A 366 10.30 -4.51 2.90
C GLU A 366 10.87 -5.87 3.32
N VAL A 367 10.32 -6.96 2.79
CA VAL A 367 10.76 -8.34 3.09
C VAL A 367 12.19 -8.57 2.62
N MET A 368 12.55 -8.06 1.45
CA MET A 368 13.90 -8.13 0.90
C MET A 368 14.91 -7.39 1.78
N ARG A 369 14.54 -6.24 2.37
CA ARG A 369 15.40 -5.57 3.38
C ARG A 369 15.59 -6.43 4.62
N MET A 370 14.60 -7.22 5.04
CA MET A 370 14.77 -8.17 6.15
C MET A 370 15.75 -9.28 5.77
N ALA A 371 15.67 -9.83 4.56
CA ALA A 371 16.65 -10.82 4.06
C ALA A 371 18.07 -10.23 3.97
N CYS A 372 18.22 -9.03 3.40
CA CYS A 372 19.51 -8.34 3.29
C CYS A 372 20.10 -7.91 4.64
N ARG A 373 19.29 -7.82 5.70
CA ARG A 373 19.81 -7.62 7.06
C ARG A 373 20.58 -8.84 7.56
N LEU A 374 20.14 -10.04 7.16
CA LEU A 374 20.74 -11.31 7.58
C LEU A 374 21.96 -11.67 6.72
N ASP A 375 21.94 -11.35 5.42
CA ASP A 375 23.09 -11.52 4.53
C ASP A 375 23.31 -10.26 3.65
N PRO A 376 23.93 -9.20 4.23
CA PRO A 376 24.16 -7.94 3.52
C PRO A 376 25.21 -8.05 2.40
N ARG A 377 26.18 -8.97 2.53
CA ARG A 377 27.29 -9.11 1.57
C ARG A 377 26.78 -9.67 0.25
N THR A 378 26.01 -10.76 0.29
CA THR A 378 25.43 -11.35 -0.91
C THR A 378 24.47 -10.38 -1.58
N GLY A 379 23.63 -9.69 -0.80
CA GLY A 379 22.72 -8.66 -1.33
C GLY A 379 23.45 -7.56 -2.09
N PHE A 380 24.51 -6.99 -1.49
CA PHE A 380 25.30 -5.93 -2.12
C PHE A 380 26.03 -6.40 -3.38
N GLN A 381 26.59 -7.61 -3.36
CA GLN A 381 27.23 -8.19 -4.53
C GLN A 381 26.24 -8.33 -5.70
N MET A 382 25.07 -8.93 -5.45
CA MET A 382 24.03 -9.12 -6.47
C MET A 382 23.53 -7.78 -7.04
N ALA A 383 23.39 -6.75 -6.19
CA ALA A 383 23.01 -5.41 -6.62
C ALA A 383 24.09 -4.78 -7.52
N GLY A 384 25.36 -4.90 -7.12
CA GLY A 384 26.50 -4.39 -7.89
C GLY A 384 26.65 -5.08 -9.24
N GLU A 385 26.49 -6.40 -9.31
CA GLU A 385 26.52 -7.17 -10.55
C GLU A 385 25.37 -6.77 -11.49
N TRP A 386 24.15 -6.62 -10.98
CA TRP A 386 23.00 -6.22 -11.79
C TRP A 386 23.13 -4.78 -12.30
N LEU A 387 23.62 -3.86 -11.47
CA LEU A 387 23.89 -2.49 -11.86
C LEU A 387 24.96 -2.42 -12.97
N LYS A 388 26.08 -3.15 -12.81
CA LYS A 388 27.13 -3.26 -13.84
C LYS A 388 26.57 -3.82 -15.16
N TYR A 389 25.72 -4.85 -15.07
CA TYR A 389 25.05 -5.41 -16.25
C TYR A 389 24.19 -4.35 -16.97
N GLN A 390 23.31 -3.64 -16.25
CA GLN A 390 22.43 -2.62 -16.87
C GLN A 390 23.21 -1.46 -17.50
N LEU A 391 24.32 -1.04 -16.90
CA LEU A 391 25.17 0.02 -17.44
C LEU A 391 25.87 -0.34 -18.76
N THR A 392 26.00 -1.64 -19.05
CA THR A 392 26.68 -2.14 -20.26
C THR A 392 25.72 -2.73 -21.29
N ALA A 393 24.51 -3.12 -20.87
CA ALA A 393 23.50 -3.68 -21.75
C ALA A 393 22.98 -2.65 -22.76
N PRO A 394 22.73 -3.05 -24.02
CA PRO A 394 22.13 -2.16 -25.00
C PRO A 394 20.69 -1.79 -24.60
N VAL A 395 20.29 -0.56 -24.91
CA VAL A 395 18.93 -0.09 -24.66
C VAL A 395 18.00 -0.63 -25.75
N ASP A 396 17.20 -1.62 -25.38
CA ASP A 396 16.03 -2.11 -26.10
C ASP A 396 14.76 -1.34 -25.68
N THR A 397 14.22 -0.56 -26.61
CA THR A 397 12.98 0.21 -26.45
C THR A 397 11.72 -0.62 -26.72
N GLY A 398 11.85 -1.85 -27.21
CA GLY A 398 10.74 -2.69 -27.67
C GLY A 398 10.18 -2.28 -29.04
N PRO A 399 9.16 -3.01 -29.55
CA PRO A 399 8.51 -2.67 -30.80
C PRO A 399 7.90 -1.26 -30.74
N MET A 400 8.29 -0.40 -31.69
CA MET A 400 7.85 1.00 -31.78
C MET A 400 6.32 1.08 -31.82
N ASN A 401 5.71 1.56 -30.73
CA ASN A 401 4.36 2.11 -30.75
C ASN A 401 4.34 3.64 -30.55
N SER A 402 5.49 4.27 -30.28
CA SER A 402 5.58 5.73 -30.17
C SER A 402 5.62 6.36 -31.56
N LYS A 403 4.78 7.39 -31.77
CA LYS A 403 4.76 8.19 -33.01
C LYS A 403 6.06 8.97 -33.23
N THR A 404 6.91 9.03 -32.21
CA THR A 404 8.22 9.70 -32.21
C THR A 404 9.29 8.67 -32.57
N GLY A 405 9.80 8.75 -33.80
CA GLY A 405 10.88 7.91 -34.31
C GLY A 405 12.25 8.09 -33.63
N GLU A 406 12.28 8.51 -32.35
CA GLU A 406 13.46 8.98 -31.61
C GLU A 406 14.17 7.89 -30.80
N GLY A 407 13.62 6.65 -30.73
CA GLY A 407 14.29 5.53 -30.07
C GLY A 407 14.41 5.67 -28.54
N LEU A 408 13.41 6.24 -27.88
CA LEU A 408 13.36 6.41 -26.43
C LEU A 408 12.46 5.36 -25.75
N CYS A 409 12.73 5.06 -24.48
CA CYS A 409 11.99 4.09 -23.68
C CYS A 409 10.62 4.62 -23.25
N SER A 410 9.65 3.72 -23.25
CA SER A 410 8.38 3.87 -22.57
C SER A 410 8.41 3.16 -21.20
N ILE A 411 7.34 3.32 -20.42
CA ILE A 411 7.15 2.59 -19.15
C ILE A 411 7.04 1.06 -19.33
N PHE A 412 6.86 0.61 -20.56
CA PHE A 412 6.72 -0.79 -20.94
C PHE A 412 7.92 -1.35 -21.70
N SER A 413 8.90 -0.50 -22.04
CA SER A 413 10.08 -0.94 -22.77
C SER A 413 10.86 -1.98 -21.95
N PRO A 414 11.36 -3.06 -22.58
CA PRO A 414 12.14 -4.09 -21.90
C PRO A 414 13.30 -3.53 -21.08
N SER A 415 14.01 -2.53 -21.60
CA SER A 415 15.09 -1.88 -20.86
C SER A 415 14.59 -1.13 -19.63
N PHE A 416 13.54 -0.32 -19.77
CA PHE A 416 13.08 0.49 -18.63
C PHE A 416 12.59 -0.37 -17.47
N VAL A 417 11.82 -1.44 -17.74
CA VAL A 417 11.33 -2.31 -16.66
C VAL A 417 12.46 -3.02 -15.91
N GLN A 418 13.57 -3.32 -16.61
CA GLN A 418 14.79 -3.88 -16.00
C GLN A 418 15.56 -2.82 -15.19
N TRP A 419 15.70 -1.61 -15.73
CA TRP A 419 16.33 -0.49 -15.04
C TRP A 419 15.58 -0.11 -13.76
N ASP A 420 14.25 -0.02 -13.81
CA ASP A 420 13.41 0.30 -12.65
C ASP A 420 13.49 -0.79 -11.57
N ALA A 421 13.45 -2.07 -11.96
CA ALA A 421 13.59 -3.20 -11.04
C ALA A 421 14.97 -3.23 -10.37
N MET A 422 16.05 -3.11 -11.15
CA MET A 422 17.42 -3.06 -10.64
C MET A 422 17.62 -1.88 -9.69
N THR A 423 17.10 -0.71 -10.05
CA THR A 423 17.22 0.50 -9.23
C THR A 423 16.52 0.33 -7.88
N PHE A 424 15.32 -0.24 -7.87
CA PHE A 424 14.59 -0.52 -6.63
C PHE A 424 15.31 -1.55 -5.74
N PHE A 425 15.90 -2.58 -6.37
CA PHE A 425 16.72 -3.58 -5.69
C PHE A 425 17.94 -2.93 -5.04
N SER A 426 18.74 -2.22 -5.81
CA SER A 426 19.97 -1.54 -5.37
C SER A 426 19.69 -0.54 -4.25
N GLU A 427 18.66 0.31 -4.38
CA GLU A 427 18.28 1.26 -3.34
C GLU A 427 17.95 0.55 -2.02
N SER A 428 17.15 -0.52 -2.08
CA SER A 428 16.73 -1.27 -0.91
C SER A 428 17.90 -1.99 -0.23
N VAL A 429 18.77 -2.62 -1.01
CA VAL A 429 19.96 -3.34 -0.53
C VAL A 429 20.96 -2.38 0.11
N ILE A 430 21.35 -1.32 -0.59
CA ILE A 430 22.38 -0.39 -0.12
C ILE A 430 21.89 0.34 1.13
N SER A 431 20.64 0.82 1.12
CA SER A 431 20.03 1.46 2.29
C SER A 431 20.02 0.55 3.52
N GLN A 432 19.72 -0.74 3.34
CA GLN A 432 19.75 -1.69 4.44
C GLN A 432 21.16 -1.99 4.92
N MET A 433 22.12 -2.17 4.01
CA MET A 433 23.52 -2.45 4.33
C MET A 433 24.11 -1.37 5.25
N PHE A 434 23.89 -0.09 4.93
CA PHE A 434 24.36 1.04 5.77
C PHE A 434 23.66 1.12 7.14
N ARG A 435 22.55 0.41 7.35
CA ARG A 435 21.87 0.33 8.65
C ARG A 435 22.33 -0.85 9.49
N THR A 436 22.95 -1.86 8.88
CA THR A 436 23.22 -3.15 9.53
C THR A 436 24.69 -3.45 9.70
N LEU A 437 25.53 -3.12 8.71
CA LEU A 437 26.97 -3.32 8.80
C LEU A 437 27.62 -2.23 9.65
N ASP A 438 28.61 -2.63 10.43
CA ASP A 438 29.51 -1.69 11.08
C ASP A 438 30.35 -0.92 10.05
N LYS A 439 30.78 0.29 10.42
CA LYS A 439 31.49 1.20 9.49
C LYS A 439 32.73 0.57 8.86
N ASP A 440 33.43 -0.29 9.59
CA ASP A 440 34.67 -0.93 9.16
C ASP A 440 34.43 -2.10 8.20
N GLU A 441 33.22 -2.65 8.15
CA GLU A 441 32.85 -3.78 7.28
C GLU A 441 32.24 -3.33 5.94
N ILE A 442 31.98 -2.03 5.78
CA ILE A 442 31.37 -1.50 4.56
C ILE A 442 32.36 -1.65 3.39
N PRO A 443 31.94 -2.23 2.25
CA PRO A 443 32.79 -2.39 1.07
C PRO A 443 32.98 -1.06 0.32
N VAL A 444 33.77 -0.15 0.91
CA VAL A 444 33.92 1.24 0.43
C VAL A 444 34.46 1.29 -1.00
N ASN A 445 35.48 0.48 -1.33
CA ASN A 445 36.08 0.50 -2.66
C ASN A 445 35.08 0.08 -3.74
N ASP A 446 34.38 -1.05 -3.54
CA ASP A 446 33.36 -1.53 -4.48
C ASP A 446 32.21 -0.52 -4.62
N GLY A 447 31.79 0.11 -3.53
CA GLY A 447 30.75 1.14 -3.55
C GLY A 447 31.16 2.38 -4.34
N ILE A 448 32.41 2.83 -4.20
CA ILE A 448 32.97 3.96 -4.96
C ILE A 448 33.14 3.60 -6.44
N ASP A 449 33.57 2.39 -6.74
CA ASP A 449 33.68 1.90 -8.12
C ASP A 449 32.31 1.91 -8.81
N LEU A 450 31.27 1.41 -8.13
CA LEU A 450 29.89 1.48 -8.63
C LEU A 450 29.42 2.93 -8.81
N LEU A 451 29.68 3.82 -7.84
CA LEU A 451 29.33 5.23 -7.94
C LEU A 451 29.99 5.89 -9.15
N GLN A 452 31.27 5.61 -9.39
CA GLN A 452 32.00 6.14 -10.52
C GLN A 452 31.42 5.67 -11.86
N LEU A 453 31.07 4.38 -11.97
CA LEU A 453 30.43 3.85 -13.17
C LEU A 453 29.09 4.55 -13.45
N VAL A 454 28.27 4.76 -12.43
CA VAL A 454 26.98 5.46 -12.57
C VAL A 454 27.16 6.94 -12.94
N LEU A 455 28.14 7.63 -12.34
CA LEU A 455 28.42 9.04 -12.67
C LEU A 455 28.89 9.19 -14.13
N ASN A 456 29.69 8.25 -14.62
CA ASN A 456 30.22 8.22 -15.99
C ASN A 456 29.17 7.85 -17.05
N PHE A 457 28.07 7.22 -16.68
CA PHE A 457 27.06 6.75 -17.63
C PHE A 457 26.20 7.91 -18.14
N GLU A 458 26.15 8.10 -19.46
CA GLU A 458 25.35 9.15 -20.10
C GLU A 458 24.18 8.56 -20.88
N THR A 459 23.03 9.21 -20.80
CA THR A 459 21.84 8.84 -21.57
C THR A 459 21.01 10.06 -21.89
N LYS A 460 20.37 10.05 -23.06
CA LYS A 460 19.37 11.04 -23.47
C LYS A 460 17.95 10.59 -23.11
N ASP A 461 17.80 9.39 -22.54
CA ASP A 461 16.51 8.86 -22.13
C ASP A 461 16.12 9.36 -20.74
N PRO A 462 14.99 10.09 -20.59
CA PRO A 462 14.57 10.63 -19.30
C PRO A 462 14.24 9.54 -18.27
N LEU A 463 13.64 8.42 -18.68
CA LEU A 463 13.24 7.37 -17.75
C LEU A 463 14.47 6.65 -17.18
N ILE A 464 15.45 6.34 -18.04
CA ILE A 464 16.73 5.76 -17.61
C ILE A 464 17.53 6.77 -16.78
N LEU A 465 17.57 8.05 -17.18
CA LEU A 465 18.25 9.09 -16.39
C LEU A 465 17.66 9.21 -14.98
N SER A 466 16.33 9.09 -14.83
CA SER A 466 15.72 9.03 -13.49
C SER A 466 16.24 7.83 -12.67
N CYS A 467 16.45 6.67 -13.29
CA CYS A 467 17.02 5.50 -12.61
C CYS A 467 18.48 5.74 -12.20
N VAL A 468 19.27 6.38 -13.07
CA VAL A 468 20.66 6.80 -12.78
C VAL A 468 20.70 7.72 -11.56
N LEU A 469 19.83 8.73 -11.49
CA LEU A 469 19.77 9.67 -10.35
C LEU A 469 19.41 8.98 -9.02
N THR A 470 18.50 8.00 -9.06
CA THR A 470 18.21 7.18 -7.88
C THR A 470 19.43 6.39 -7.43
N ASN A 471 20.16 5.76 -8.36
CA ASN A 471 21.37 5.00 -8.04
C ASN A 471 22.50 5.91 -7.52
N VAL A 472 22.66 7.12 -8.06
CA VAL A 472 23.56 8.14 -7.49
C VAL A 472 23.17 8.46 -6.05
N SER A 473 21.88 8.66 -5.78
CA SER A 473 21.38 8.96 -4.43
C SER A 473 21.53 7.77 -3.47
N ALA A 474 21.38 6.54 -3.96
CA ALA A 474 21.55 5.31 -3.17
C ALA A 474 23.01 5.06 -2.81
N LEU A 475 23.94 5.34 -3.74
CA LEU A 475 25.39 5.20 -3.56
C LEU A 475 26.04 6.42 -2.90
N PHE A 476 25.29 7.53 -2.73
CA PHE A 476 25.79 8.75 -2.09
C PHE A 476 26.43 8.55 -0.68
N PRO A 477 25.94 7.66 0.20
CA PRO A 477 26.57 7.45 1.51
C PRO A 477 28.08 7.11 1.42
N PHE A 478 28.53 6.48 0.32
CA PHE A 478 29.96 6.20 0.10
C PHE A 478 30.82 7.47 -0.04
N VAL A 479 30.24 8.60 -0.46
CA VAL A 479 30.95 9.89 -0.57
C VAL A 479 31.41 10.40 0.80
N THR A 480 30.79 9.94 1.90
CA THR A 480 31.29 10.26 3.25
C THR A 480 32.69 9.70 3.54
N TYR A 481 33.09 8.63 2.85
CA TYR A 481 34.43 8.03 2.94
C TYR A 481 35.41 8.57 1.89
N ARG A 482 34.89 9.09 0.77
CA ARG A 482 35.66 9.71 -0.33
C ARG A 482 35.02 11.04 -0.78
N PRO A 483 35.15 12.13 0.01
CA PRO A 483 34.52 13.42 -0.28
C PRO A 483 34.92 14.05 -1.62
N GLU A 484 36.04 13.63 -2.21
CA GLU A 484 36.54 14.10 -3.51
C GLU A 484 35.56 13.86 -4.68
N TYR A 485 34.61 12.93 -4.54
CA TYR A 485 33.59 12.67 -5.56
C TYR A 485 32.40 13.64 -5.51
N LEU A 486 32.25 14.44 -4.44
CA LEU A 486 31.12 15.36 -4.26
C LEU A 486 30.92 16.33 -5.45
N PRO A 487 31.96 17.00 -6.00
CA PRO A 487 31.76 17.90 -7.15
C PRO A 487 31.19 17.19 -8.38
N ARG A 488 31.57 15.92 -8.61
CA ARG A 488 31.07 15.11 -9.73
C ARG A 488 29.61 14.73 -9.54
N VAL A 489 29.21 14.39 -8.31
CA VAL A 489 27.80 14.18 -7.95
C VAL A 489 26.98 15.44 -8.22
N LEU A 490 27.45 16.59 -7.71
CA LEU A 490 26.77 17.88 -7.92
C LEU A 490 26.61 18.19 -9.41
N SER A 491 27.68 18.04 -10.20
CA SER A 491 27.65 18.25 -11.65
C SER A 491 26.57 17.38 -12.32
N LYS A 492 26.49 16.09 -11.97
CA LYS A 492 25.47 15.18 -12.51
C LYS A 492 24.04 15.60 -12.15
N LEU A 493 23.82 16.00 -10.89
CA LEU A 493 22.51 16.42 -10.41
C LEU A 493 22.07 17.74 -11.07
N PHE A 494 22.93 18.76 -11.10
CA PHE A 494 22.60 20.06 -11.70
C PHE A 494 22.41 19.98 -13.22
N ALA A 495 23.21 19.20 -13.93
CA ALA A 495 22.98 18.93 -15.36
C ALA A 495 21.60 18.31 -15.59
N SER A 496 21.12 17.49 -14.65
CA SER A 496 19.80 16.86 -14.72
C SER A 496 18.66 17.81 -14.34
N VAL A 497 18.92 18.86 -13.54
CA VAL A 497 17.94 19.93 -13.25
C VAL A 497 17.61 20.73 -14.52
N THR A 498 18.60 20.94 -15.38
CA THR A 498 18.44 21.64 -16.66
C THR A 498 18.21 20.69 -17.85
N PHE A 499 17.91 19.41 -17.59
CA PHE A 499 17.77 18.40 -18.64
C PHE A 499 16.65 18.73 -19.62
N GLU A 500 16.96 18.61 -20.92
CA GLU A 500 16.03 18.71 -22.06
C GLU A 500 16.45 17.70 -23.13
N VAL A 501 15.48 17.16 -23.88
CA VAL A 501 15.71 16.13 -24.92
C VAL A 501 15.96 16.76 -26.29
N ILE A 502 15.32 17.90 -26.57
CA ILE A 502 15.50 18.70 -27.79
C ILE A 502 15.97 20.10 -27.35
N GLU A 503 17.18 20.50 -27.75
CA GLU A 503 17.85 21.73 -27.30
C GLU A 503 17.15 23.04 -27.74
N GLU A 504 16.15 23.00 -28.62
CA GLU A 504 15.57 24.21 -29.27
C GLU A 504 14.02 24.26 -29.35
N SER A 505 13.29 23.35 -28.70
CA SER A 505 11.84 23.26 -28.88
C SER A 505 11.05 24.12 -27.87
N LYS A 506 10.31 25.13 -28.38
CA LYS A 506 9.23 25.85 -27.67
C LYS A 506 7.96 24.98 -27.42
N ALA A 507 8.04 23.65 -27.55
CA ALA A 507 6.91 22.77 -27.27
C ALA A 507 6.79 22.50 -25.74
N PRO A 508 5.58 22.22 -25.23
CA PRO A 508 5.42 21.86 -23.82
C PRO A 508 6.24 20.61 -23.49
N ARG A 509 7.12 20.71 -22.48
CA ARG A 509 7.97 19.60 -22.01
C ARG A 509 7.14 18.36 -21.70
N THR A 510 7.65 17.18 -22.04
CA THR A 510 7.01 15.90 -21.72
C THR A 510 6.96 15.67 -20.20
N ARG A 511 6.01 14.84 -19.75
CA ARG A 511 5.90 14.49 -18.32
C ARG A 511 7.14 13.77 -17.81
N ALA A 512 7.78 12.94 -18.64
CA ALA A 512 9.04 12.26 -18.32
C ALA A 512 10.19 13.25 -18.02
N VAL A 513 10.39 14.27 -18.87
CA VAL A 513 11.42 15.31 -18.65
C VAL A 513 11.16 16.09 -17.36
N LYS A 514 9.91 16.52 -17.14
CA LYS A 514 9.52 17.18 -15.89
C LYS A 514 9.80 16.31 -14.66
N ASN A 515 9.55 15.00 -14.75
CA ASN A 515 9.81 14.06 -13.66
C ASN A 515 11.30 13.96 -13.34
N VAL A 516 12.19 13.89 -14.34
CA VAL A 516 13.65 13.86 -14.14
C VAL A 516 14.16 15.11 -13.45
N ARG A 517 13.76 16.29 -13.93
CA ARG A 517 14.21 17.56 -13.35
C ARG A 517 13.74 17.71 -11.91
N ARG A 518 12.51 17.29 -11.62
CA ARG A 518 11.98 17.21 -10.25
C ARG A 518 12.75 16.18 -9.41
N HIS A 519 13.11 15.03 -9.99
CA HIS A 519 13.92 14.01 -9.32
C HIS A 519 15.29 14.57 -8.91
N ALA A 520 15.96 15.27 -9.83
CA ALA A 520 17.24 15.91 -9.57
C ALA A 520 17.14 16.94 -8.43
N CYS A 521 16.14 17.83 -8.47
CA CYS A 521 15.87 18.77 -7.40
C CYS A 521 15.63 18.07 -6.05
N SER A 522 14.82 17.01 -6.04
CA SER A 522 14.56 16.20 -4.84
C SER A 522 15.82 15.54 -4.30
N SER A 523 16.70 15.06 -5.17
CA SER A 523 17.99 14.45 -4.81
C SER A 523 18.93 15.47 -4.18
N ILE A 524 18.98 16.70 -4.72
CA ILE A 524 19.74 17.82 -4.16
C ILE A 524 19.21 18.15 -2.75
N ILE A 525 17.88 18.28 -2.57
CA ILE A 525 17.28 18.49 -1.24
C ILE A 525 17.65 17.36 -0.27
N LYS A 526 17.52 16.10 -0.69
CA LYS A 526 17.83 14.93 0.14
C LYS A 526 19.29 14.95 0.59
N MET A 527 20.21 15.18 -0.33
CA MET A 527 21.64 15.31 -0.04
C MET A 527 21.93 16.47 0.91
N CYS A 528 21.36 17.65 0.67
CA CYS A 528 21.53 18.82 1.53
C CYS A 528 20.89 18.65 2.92
N ARG A 529 19.86 17.80 3.05
CA ARG A 529 19.21 17.50 4.34
C ARG A 529 19.99 16.45 5.13
N ASP A 530 20.41 15.37 4.47
CA ASP A 530 20.94 14.17 5.12
C ASP A 530 22.46 14.26 5.35
N TYR A 531 23.18 15.04 4.53
CA TYR A 531 24.64 15.20 4.60
C TYR A 531 25.08 16.68 4.56
N PRO A 532 24.48 17.57 5.36
CA PRO A 532 24.72 18.98 5.23
C PRO A 532 26.17 19.39 5.56
N GLN A 533 26.85 18.65 6.44
CA GLN A 533 28.28 18.83 6.77
C GLN A 533 29.21 18.60 5.59
N LEU A 534 28.84 17.69 4.67
CA LEU A 534 29.63 17.38 3.48
C LEU A 534 29.46 18.48 2.42
N VAL A 535 28.28 19.08 2.36
CA VAL A 535 27.91 20.07 1.35
C VAL A 535 28.31 21.50 1.77
N LEU A 536 28.28 21.82 3.07
CA LEU A 536 28.57 23.15 3.61
C LEU A 536 29.88 23.80 3.09
N PRO A 537 31.03 23.09 2.97
CA PRO A 537 32.25 23.69 2.44
C PRO A 537 32.11 24.24 1.01
N ASN A 538 31.14 23.75 0.25
CA ASN A 538 30.85 24.15 -1.13
C ASN A 538 29.63 25.08 -1.25
N PHE A 539 29.15 25.64 -0.12
CA PHE A 539 27.93 26.45 -0.09
C PHE A 539 27.98 27.64 -1.07
N GLU A 540 29.08 28.39 -1.10
CA GLU A 540 29.22 29.56 -1.99
C GLU A 540 29.11 29.17 -3.47
N MET A 541 29.73 28.06 -3.86
CA MET A 541 29.64 27.54 -5.23
C MET A 541 28.19 27.18 -5.57
N LEU A 542 27.50 26.48 -4.67
CA LEU A 542 26.10 26.07 -4.84
C LEU A 542 25.17 27.28 -4.91
N TYR A 543 25.37 28.25 -4.02
CA TYR A 543 24.56 29.45 -3.95
C TYR A 543 24.68 30.28 -5.23
N ASN A 544 25.91 30.49 -5.71
CA ASN A 544 26.16 31.21 -6.96
C ASN A 544 25.57 30.48 -8.17
N HIS A 545 25.68 29.15 -8.22
CA HIS A 545 25.11 28.37 -9.31
C HIS A 545 23.58 28.42 -9.32
N VAL A 546 22.92 28.30 -8.15
CA VAL A 546 21.47 28.45 -8.04
C VAL A 546 21.04 29.87 -8.43
N LYS A 547 21.76 30.92 -8.00
CA LYS A 547 21.51 32.30 -8.43
C LYS A 547 21.55 32.46 -9.95
N GLN A 548 22.55 31.87 -10.61
CA GLN A 548 22.65 31.88 -12.07
C GLN A 548 21.43 31.20 -12.71
N LEU A 549 21.00 30.03 -12.20
CA LEU A 549 19.82 29.33 -12.70
C LEU A 549 18.52 30.14 -12.48
N LEU A 550 18.43 30.90 -11.39
CA LEU A 550 17.29 31.77 -11.08
C LEU A 550 17.26 33.06 -11.90
N SER A 551 18.40 33.52 -12.43
CA SER A 551 18.45 34.77 -13.21
C SER A 551 17.69 34.72 -14.53
N ASN A 552 17.52 33.53 -15.11
CA ASN A 552 16.64 33.33 -16.26
C ASN A 552 15.27 32.87 -15.77
N GLU A 553 14.29 33.79 -15.78
CA GLU A 553 12.94 33.54 -15.24
C GLU A 553 12.25 32.35 -15.91
N LEU A 554 12.56 32.06 -17.17
CA LEU A 554 11.89 31.04 -17.99
C LEU A 554 12.58 29.66 -17.98
N LEU A 555 13.81 29.57 -17.46
CA LEU A 555 14.60 28.32 -17.50
C LEU A 555 14.00 27.22 -16.62
N LEU A 556 13.70 27.57 -15.36
CA LEU A 556 13.21 26.66 -14.34
C LEU A 556 11.71 26.85 -14.07
N THR A 557 11.02 25.74 -13.77
CA THR A 557 9.66 25.83 -13.24
C THR A 557 9.67 26.37 -11.81
N GLN A 558 8.55 26.93 -11.36
CA GLN A 558 8.43 27.52 -10.02
C GLN A 558 8.70 26.50 -8.91
N MET A 559 8.26 25.25 -9.09
CA MET A 559 8.59 24.17 -8.16
C MET A 559 10.08 23.83 -8.15
N GLU A 560 10.77 23.84 -9.30
CA GLU A 560 12.22 23.61 -9.38
C GLU A 560 12.99 24.74 -8.68
N LYS A 561 12.62 26.00 -8.95
CA LYS A 561 13.20 27.17 -8.26
C LYS A 561 13.08 27.03 -6.75
N CYS A 562 11.87 26.75 -6.25
CA CYS A 562 11.62 26.64 -4.83
C CYS A 562 12.33 25.44 -4.21
N ALA A 563 12.43 24.31 -4.93
CA ALA A 563 13.17 23.14 -4.46
C ALA A 563 14.67 23.43 -4.27
N LEU A 564 15.28 24.18 -5.20
CA LEU A 564 16.67 24.62 -5.04
C LEU A 564 16.83 25.62 -3.89
N MET A 565 15.86 26.54 -3.71
CA MET A 565 15.84 27.45 -2.56
C MET A 565 15.71 26.67 -1.24
N GLU A 566 14.85 25.65 -1.16
CA GLU A 566 14.76 24.76 0.01
C GLU A 566 16.10 24.08 0.31
N ALA A 567 16.83 23.63 -0.71
CA ALA A 567 18.15 23.03 -0.54
C ALA A 567 19.16 24.04 0.05
N LEU A 568 19.16 25.29 -0.42
CA LEU A 568 20.01 26.33 0.14
C LEU A 568 19.67 26.66 1.59
N VAL A 569 18.38 26.71 1.94
CA VAL A 569 17.92 26.90 3.33
C VAL A 569 18.38 25.74 4.23
N LEU A 570 18.34 24.51 3.72
CA LEU A 570 18.82 23.35 4.47
C LEU A 570 20.32 23.43 4.78
N ILE A 571 21.13 23.91 3.84
CA ILE A 571 22.58 24.11 4.08
C ILE A 571 22.80 25.29 5.03
N SER A 572 22.03 26.38 4.92
CA SER A 572 22.17 27.55 5.79
C SER A 572 21.86 27.25 7.26
N ASN A 573 21.03 26.24 7.55
CA ASN A 573 20.84 25.74 8.93
C ASN A 573 22.18 25.28 9.58
N GLN A 574 23.16 24.84 8.79
CA GLN A 574 24.48 24.44 9.32
C GLN A 574 25.44 25.60 9.56
N PHE A 575 25.05 26.84 9.25
CA PHE A 575 25.78 27.99 9.79
C PHE A 575 25.77 27.97 11.32
N LYS A 576 24.68 27.44 11.91
CA LYS A 576 24.46 27.40 13.37
C LYS A 576 24.69 28.76 14.02
N ASP A 577 24.34 29.81 13.30
CA ASP A 577 24.47 31.21 13.70
C ASP A 577 23.21 31.95 13.24
N TYR A 578 22.49 32.53 14.21
CA TYR A 578 21.20 33.16 13.98
C TYR A 578 21.30 34.35 13.03
N GLU A 579 22.25 35.26 13.25
CA GLU A 579 22.37 36.50 12.46
C GLU A 579 22.82 36.20 11.03
N ARG A 580 23.77 35.28 10.86
CA ARG A 580 24.22 34.85 9.54
C ARG A 580 23.10 34.19 8.76
N GLN A 581 22.34 33.30 9.40
CA GLN A 581 21.21 32.65 8.74
C GLN A 581 20.09 33.64 8.43
N LYS A 582 19.80 34.58 9.34
CA LYS A 582 18.81 35.64 9.15
C LYS A 582 19.14 36.49 7.93
N ALA A 583 20.35 37.03 7.86
CA ALA A 583 20.80 37.85 6.72
C ALA A 583 20.70 37.10 5.38
N PHE A 584 21.08 35.81 5.38
CA PHE A 584 20.94 34.97 4.19
C PHE A 584 19.47 34.78 3.76
N LEU A 585 18.56 34.52 4.71
CA LEU A 585 17.14 34.34 4.41
C LEU A 585 16.47 35.64 3.93
N GLU A 586 16.88 36.78 4.49
CA GLU A 586 16.44 38.10 4.03
C GLU A 586 16.86 38.35 2.58
N GLU A 587 18.13 38.09 2.24
CA GLU A 587 18.62 38.19 0.86
C GLU A 587 17.87 37.23 -0.08
N LEU A 588 17.69 35.97 0.34
CA LEU A 588 17.02 34.94 -0.45
C LEU A 588 15.53 35.29 -0.71
N MET A 589 14.84 35.87 0.26
CA MET A 589 13.42 36.20 0.16
C MET A 589 13.15 37.62 -0.34
N ALA A 590 14.16 38.48 -0.52
CA ALA A 590 13.99 39.85 -0.99
C ALA A 590 13.19 39.96 -2.32
N PRO A 591 13.43 39.13 -3.36
CA PRO A 591 12.63 39.18 -4.58
C PRO A 591 11.16 38.84 -4.34
N VAL A 592 10.88 37.88 -3.45
CA VAL A 592 9.52 37.47 -3.08
C VAL A 592 8.84 38.57 -2.28
N ALA A 593 9.54 39.18 -1.34
CA ALA A 593 9.02 40.30 -0.55
C ALA A 593 8.64 41.49 -1.43
N GLY A 594 9.51 41.86 -2.39
CA GLY A 594 9.25 42.96 -3.32
C GLY A 594 7.99 42.75 -4.18
N LEU A 595 7.75 41.52 -4.63
CA LEU A 595 6.55 41.17 -5.40
C LEU A 595 5.30 41.06 -4.51
N TRP A 596 5.41 40.33 -3.40
CA TRP A 596 4.29 40.00 -2.51
C TRP A 596 3.72 41.21 -1.77
N LEU A 597 4.58 42.17 -1.41
CA LEU A 597 4.21 43.41 -0.72
C LEU A 597 3.94 44.58 -1.68
N SER A 598 3.94 44.33 -2.99
CA SER A 598 3.62 45.38 -3.96
C SER A 598 2.15 45.82 -3.84
N PRO A 599 1.83 47.11 -4.06
CA PRO A 599 0.45 47.60 -4.00
C PRO A 599 -0.50 46.87 -4.97
N GLU A 600 0.01 46.49 -6.14
CA GLU A 600 -0.73 45.69 -7.13
C GLU A 600 -1.10 44.33 -6.56
N MET A 601 -0.12 43.58 -6.02
CA MET A 601 -0.37 42.26 -5.45
C MET A 601 -1.30 42.33 -4.25
N GLN A 602 -1.14 43.33 -3.36
CA GLN A 602 -2.03 43.52 -2.23
C GLN A 602 -3.50 43.71 -2.66
N ARG A 603 -3.74 44.46 -3.75
CA ARG A 603 -5.08 44.61 -4.34
C ARG A 603 -5.60 43.28 -4.87
N VAL A 604 -4.77 42.56 -5.63
CA VAL A 604 -5.11 41.25 -6.24
C VAL A 604 -5.46 40.21 -5.18
N LEU A 605 -4.72 40.15 -4.07
CA LEU A 605 -4.93 39.15 -3.03
C LEU A 605 -6.12 39.48 -2.11
N SER A 606 -6.59 40.73 -2.09
CA SER A 606 -7.66 41.19 -1.19
C SER A 606 -9.06 41.19 -1.82
N ASP A 607 -9.14 41.30 -3.15
CA ASP A 607 -10.40 41.39 -3.90
C ASP A 607 -10.59 40.15 -4.79
N PRO A 608 -11.61 39.30 -4.54
CA PRO A 608 -11.90 38.13 -5.36
C PRO A 608 -12.08 38.41 -6.85
N GLU A 609 -12.64 39.57 -7.23
CA GLU A 609 -12.83 39.92 -8.64
C GLU A 609 -11.49 40.26 -9.30
N ALA A 610 -10.69 41.09 -8.63
CA ALA A 610 -9.34 41.40 -9.08
C ALA A 610 -8.46 40.14 -9.15
N PHE A 611 -8.63 39.20 -8.22
CA PHE A 611 -7.94 37.92 -8.25
C PHE A 611 -8.31 37.09 -9.48
N ILE A 612 -9.61 36.91 -9.76
CA ILE A 612 -10.11 36.16 -10.92
C ILE A 612 -9.52 36.73 -12.23
N SER A 613 -9.59 38.05 -12.41
CA SER A 613 -9.05 38.71 -13.62
C SER A 613 -7.53 38.64 -13.68
N TYR A 614 -6.82 38.71 -12.55
CA TYR A 614 -5.36 38.60 -12.53
C TYR A 614 -4.87 37.20 -12.94
N VAL A 615 -5.56 36.15 -12.48
CA VAL A 615 -5.23 34.75 -12.84
C VAL A 615 -5.81 34.34 -14.19
N GLY A 616 -6.67 35.15 -14.79
CA GLY A 616 -7.30 34.90 -16.09
C GLY A 616 -8.43 33.86 -16.06
N ALA A 617 -9.07 33.65 -14.92
CA ALA A 617 -10.13 32.64 -14.78
C ALA A 617 -11.51 33.10 -15.32
N ASP A 618 -11.63 34.37 -15.71
CA ASP A 618 -12.77 34.99 -16.41
C ASP A 618 -12.60 34.99 -17.95
N ASN A 619 -11.44 34.60 -18.47
CA ASN A 619 -11.14 34.62 -19.90
C ASN A 619 -11.93 33.57 -20.70
N LYS A 620 -12.48 33.98 -21.86
CA LYS A 620 -12.97 33.06 -22.91
C LYS A 620 -11.80 32.71 -23.83
N ILE A 621 -11.22 31.53 -23.66
CA ILE A 621 -10.10 31.10 -24.51
C ILE A 621 -10.66 30.67 -25.88
N ALA A 622 -10.39 31.48 -26.91
CA ALA A 622 -10.81 31.23 -28.28
C ALA A 622 -9.86 30.29 -29.05
N ASP A 623 -8.58 30.17 -28.63
CA ASP A 623 -7.58 29.36 -29.32
C ASP A 623 -6.57 28.74 -28.33
N PRO A 624 -6.45 27.40 -28.23
CA PRO A 624 -5.57 26.73 -27.26
C PRO A 624 -4.06 26.83 -27.57
N VAL A 625 -3.67 27.40 -28.72
CA VAL A 625 -2.27 27.45 -29.19
C VAL A 625 -1.59 28.82 -28.91
N LEU A 626 -2.35 29.88 -28.70
CA LEU A 626 -1.77 31.19 -28.36
C LEU A 626 -1.33 31.19 -26.88
N GLU A 627 -0.04 31.36 -26.65
CA GLU A 627 0.55 31.53 -25.31
C GLU A 627 -0.23 32.59 -24.53
N ASP A 628 -0.96 32.14 -23.51
CA ASP A 628 -1.78 32.99 -22.67
C ASP A 628 -0.89 34.00 -21.91
N PRO A 629 -0.99 35.31 -22.18
CA PRO A 629 -0.27 36.33 -21.44
C PRO A 629 -0.57 36.28 -19.93
N SER A 630 -1.74 35.75 -19.55
CA SER A 630 -2.14 35.58 -18.16
C SER A 630 -1.49 34.37 -17.48
N GLY A 631 -0.88 33.42 -18.20
CA GLY A 631 -0.22 32.24 -17.59
C GLY A 631 0.99 32.56 -16.69
N LEU A 632 1.63 33.71 -16.88
CA LEU A 632 2.73 34.21 -16.05
C LEU A 632 2.25 34.64 -14.65
N ASN A 633 1.04 35.19 -14.55
CA ASN A 633 0.50 35.78 -13.31
C ASN A 633 0.20 34.73 -12.21
N PRO A 634 -0.55 33.63 -12.46
CA PRO A 634 -0.71 32.52 -11.52
C PRO A 634 0.64 31.91 -11.10
N SER A 635 1.61 31.87 -12.02
CA SER A 635 2.94 31.31 -11.75
C SER A 635 3.72 32.18 -10.75
N ARG A 636 3.57 33.51 -10.81
CA ARG A 636 4.16 34.46 -9.87
C ARG A 636 3.59 34.31 -8.46
N ILE A 637 2.27 34.21 -8.32
CA ILE A 637 1.61 33.94 -7.02
C ILE A 637 2.10 32.60 -6.46
N SER A 638 2.11 31.56 -7.31
CA SER A 638 2.60 30.24 -6.93
C SER A 638 4.05 30.29 -6.44
N PHE A 639 4.94 31.01 -7.14
CA PHE A 639 6.33 31.16 -6.75
C PHE A 639 6.49 31.79 -5.35
N CYS A 640 5.74 32.85 -5.06
CA CYS A 640 5.75 33.46 -3.72
C CYS A 640 5.29 32.47 -2.65
N VAL A 641 4.15 31.82 -2.86
CA VAL A 641 3.58 30.86 -1.88
C VAL A 641 4.51 29.67 -1.68
N TYR A 642 5.06 29.08 -2.74
CA TYR A 642 6.02 27.98 -2.62
C TYR A 642 7.31 28.39 -1.90
N THR A 643 7.81 29.61 -2.13
CA THR A 643 9.02 30.09 -1.47
C THR A 643 8.79 30.31 0.03
N ILE A 644 7.68 30.97 0.39
CA ILE A 644 7.29 31.17 1.79
C ILE A 644 7.16 29.81 2.49
N LEU A 645 6.45 28.86 1.86
CA LEU A 645 6.30 27.51 2.39
C LEU A 645 7.65 26.80 2.55
N GLY A 646 8.51 26.87 1.55
CA GLY A 646 9.85 26.26 1.57
C GLY A 646 10.69 26.78 2.73
N VAL A 647 10.72 28.11 2.93
CA VAL A 647 11.48 28.73 4.03
C VAL A 647 10.90 28.37 5.39
N VAL A 648 9.58 28.52 5.59
CA VAL A 648 8.92 28.18 6.86
C VAL A 648 9.12 26.71 7.25
N LYS A 649 9.09 25.80 6.25
CA LYS A 649 9.25 24.36 6.47
C LYS A 649 10.69 23.94 6.79
N ARG A 650 11.69 24.65 6.24
CA ARG A 650 13.10 24.23 6.24
C ARG A 650 14.00 25.00 7.18
N ALA A 651 13.75 26.29 7.43
CA ALA A 651 14.55 27.10 8.34
C ALA A 651 14.36 26.60 9.78
N ARG A 652 15.47 26.22 10.44
CA ARG A 652 15.45 25.67 11.80
C ARG A 652 16.71 26.06 12.57
N TRP A 653 16.57 26.18 13.89
CA TRP A 653 17.70 26.26 14.81
C TRP A 653 18.37 24.89 15.00
N PRO A 654 19.61 24.84 15.56
CA PRO A 654 20.30 23.60 15.88
C PRO A 654 19.53 22.72 16.87
N ALA A 655 19.56 21.40 16.68
CA ALA A 655 18.87 20.46 17.57
C ALA A 655 19.52 20.38 18.97
N ALA A 656 20.83 20.57 19.07
CA ALA A 656 21.56 20.59 20.33
C ALA A 656 21.42 21.97 21.00
N THR A 657 20.95 22.00 22.25
CA THR A 657 20.70 23.24 22.99
C THR A 657 21.95 24.11 23.17
N GLU A 658 23.12 23.49 23.37
CA GLU A 658 24.39 24.23 23.49
C GLU A 658 24.78 24.91 22.17
N GLU A 659 24.58 24.24 21.03
CA GLU A 659 24.82 24.85 19.71
C GLU A 659 23.81 25.98 19.45
N ALA A 660 22.53 25.77 19.81
CA ALA A 660 21.50 26.79 19.67
C ALA A 660 21.78 28.02 20.56
N LYS A 661 22.30 27.82 21.77
CA LYS A 661 22.71 28.90 22.67
C LYS A 661 23.93 29.65 22.12
N ALA A 662 24.97 28.92 21.70
CA ALA A 662 26.17 29.49 21.12
C ALA A 662 25.87 30.30 19.84
N GLY A 663 24.95 29.81 19.01
CA GLY A 663 24.50 30.48 17.79
C GLY A 663 23.46 31.59 17.99
N GLY A 664 23.07 31.90 19.24
CA GLY A 664 22.13 32.98 19.53
C GLY A 664 20.65 32.68 19.19
N PHE A 665 20.24 31.42 19.13
CA PHE A 665 18.85 31.01 18.88
C PHE A 665 18.01 30.90 20.15
N LEU A 666 18.63 30.66 21.30
CA LEU A 666 17.94 30.55 22.59
C LEU A 666 17.66 31.94 23.16
N VAL A 667 16.38 32.29 23.32
CA VAL A 667 15.94 33.61 23.82
C VAL A 667 15.64 33.58 25.31
N GLY A 668 15.19 32.43 25.83
CA GLY A 668 14.85 32.27 27.24
C GLY A 668 14.28 30.90 27.56
N PHE A 669 13.54 30.83 28.67
CA PHE A 669 12.86 29.63 29.12
C PHE A 669 11.42 29.95 29.50
N MET A 670 10.51 29.04 29.22
CA MET A 670 9.12 29.08 29.68
C MET A 670 9.07 28.91 31.21
N PRO A 671 7.96 29.29 31.88
CA PRO A 671 7.77 29.03 33.31
C PRO A 671 7.90 27.55 33.70
N SER A 672 7.64 26.65 32.75
CA SER A 672 7.82 25.20 32.86
C SER A 672 9.28 24.71 32.78
N GLY A 673 10.24 25.60 32.49
CA GLY A 673 11.65 25.29 32.31
C GLY A 673 12.03 24.86 30.88
N SER A 674 11.09 24.81 29.94
CA SER A 674 11.36 24.49 28.54
C SER A 674 12.07 25.63 27.80
N PRO A 675 13.08 25.37 26.96
CA PRO A 675 13.79 26.40 26.21
C PRO A 675 12.89 27.07 25.15
N VAL A 676 13.04 28.38 25.00
CA VAL A 676 12.34 29.21 24.01
C VAL A 676 13.33 29.61 22.92
N TYR A 677 13.04 29.22 21.69
CA TYR A 677 13.88 29.49 20.53
C TYR A 677 13.26 30.54 19.63
N ARG A 678 14.10 31.29 18.93
CA ARG A 678 13.69 32.18 17.82
C ARG A 678 14.11 31.58 16.48
N ASN A 679 13.27 31.75 15.46
CA ASN A 679 13.57 31.32 14.10
C ASN A 679 14.16 32.49 13.27
N PRO A 680 15.27 32.29 12.53
CA PRO A 680 15.80 33.31 11.63
C PRO A 680 14.82 33.76 10.53
N CYS A 681 13.82 32.94 10.17
CA CYS A 681 12.83 33.33 9.17
C CYS A 681 11.67 34.17 9.74
N THR A 682 11.51 34.25 11.06
CA THR A 682 10.31 34.84 11.71
C THR A 682 10.03 36.24 11.17
N GLU A 683 11.01 37.15 11.26
CA GLU A 683 10.80 38.56 10.91
C GLU A 683 10.31 38.73 9.47
N GLN A 684 10.91 38.00 8.54
CA GLN A 684 10.56 38.12 7.14
C GLN A 684 9.23 37.42 6.82
N VAL A 685 8.91 36.28 7.45
CA VAL A 685 7.64 35.57 7.22
C VAL A 685 6.46 36.35 7.80
N LEU A 686 6.60 36.94 8.99
CA LEU A 686 5.53 37.75 9.60
C LEU A 686 5.17 38.97 8.74
N LYS A 687 6.14 39.60 8.07
CA LYS A 687 5.87 40.68 7.09
C LYS A 687 4.95 40.24 5.95
N LEU A 688 4.93 38.94 5.60
CA LEU A 688 4.17 38.39 4.48
C LEU A 688 2.83 37.77 4.91
N LEU A 689 2.59 37.64 6.22
CA LEU A 689 1.44 36.93 6.80
C LEU A 689 0.10 37.60 6.44
N ASP A 690 0.02 38.92 6.49
CA ASP A 690 -1.23 39.65 6.22
C ASP A 690 -1.75 39.39 4.80
N ASN A 691 -0.86 39.46 3.80
CA ASN A 691 -1.20 39.17 2.41
C ASN A 691 -1.49 37.68 2.18
N LEU A 692 -0.87 36.77 2.96
CA LEU A 692 -1.24 35.35 2.95
C LEU A 692 -2.66 35.13 3.47
N LEU A 693 -3.02 35.78 4.58
CA LEU A 693 -4.37 35.70 5.13
C LEU A 693 -5.40 36.36 4.20
N ALA A 694 -5.04 37.45 3.53
CA ALA A 694 -5.86 38.06 2.47
C ALA A 694 -6.11 37.07 1.33
N LEU A 695 -5.07 36.40 0.83
CA LEU A 695 -5.20 35.37 -0.20
C LEU A 695 -6.10 34.21 0.25
N ILE A 696 -5.92 33.69 1.48
CA ILE A 696 -6.75 32.60 2.02
C ILE A 696 -8.22 33.03 2.09
N ARG A 697 -8.48 34.24 2.59
CA ARG A 697 -9.83 34.81 2.67
C ARG A 697 -10.47 34.92 1.29
N THR A 698 -9.73 35.46 0.33
CA THR A 698 -10.16 35.59 -1.06
C THR A 698 -10.46 34.22 -1.66
N HIS A 699 -9.57 33.25 -1.48
CA HIS A 699 -9.74 31.90 -2.02
C HIS A 699 -10.96 31.19 -1.41
N ASN A 700 -11.19 31.30 -0.10
CA ASN A 700 -12.39 30.75 0.55
C ASN A 700 -13.68 31.42 0.03
N ASN A 701 -13.65 32.71 -0.30
CA ASN A 701 -14.78 33.43 -0.88
C ASN A 701 -15.02 33.08 -2.36
N LEU A 702 -14.02 32.59 -3.11
CA LEU A 702 -14.22 32.11 -4.48
C LEU A 702 -15.23 30.96 -4.56
N TYR A 703 -15.41 30.20 -3.49
CA TYR A 703 -16.39 29.11 -3.40
C TYR A 703 -17.84 29.61 -3.21
N MET A 704 -18.08 30.90 -2.98
CA MET A 704 -19.45 31.43 -2.95
C MET A 704 -20.10 31.30 -4.33
N PRO A 705 -21.38 30.89 -4.44
CA PRO A 705 -22.05 30.70 -5.73
C PRO A 705 -21.98 31.91 -6.68
N GLU A 706 -22.07 33.12 -6.11
CA GLU A 706 -21.94 34.39 -6.84
C GLU A 706 -20.54 34.63 -7.43
N MET A 707 -19.48 34.14 -6.78
CA MET A 707 -18.10 34.23 -7.28
C MET A 707 -17.78 33.12 -8.27
N VAL A 708 -18.28 31.90 -8.02
CA VAL A 708 -18.20 30.79 -8.99
C VAL A 708 -18.86 31.17 -10.32
N ALA A 709 -20.00 31.87 -10.27
CA ALA A 709 -20.72 32.34 -11.47
C ALA A 709 -19.94 33.39 -12.29
N ARG A 710 -18.89 34.00 -11.72
CA ARG A 710 -18.02 34.95 -12.43
C ARG A 710 -16.86 34.29 -13.17
N LEU A 711 -16.62 33.00 -12.94
CA LEU A 711 -15.66 32.24 -13.74
C LEU A 711 -16.16 32.17 -15.19
N GLY A 712 -15.23 32.29 -16.13
CA GLY A 712 -15.55 32.15 -17.55
C GLY A 712 -16.09 30.75 -17.86
N GLU A 713 -16.88 30.61 -18.92
CA GLU A 713 -17.50 29.32 -19.33
C GLU A 713 -16.47 28.18 -19.42
N THR A 714 -15.25 28.47 -19.89
CA THR A 714 -14.13 27.53 -19.99
C THR A 714 -13.66 27.02 -18.62
N PHE A 715 -13.78 27.85 -17.58
CA PHE A 715 -13.26 27.62 -16.23
C PHE A 715 -14.35 27.42 -15.18
N ALA A 716 -15.61 27.23 -15.58
CA ALA A 716 -16.74 27.04 -14.66
C ALA A 716 -16.54 25.89 -13.65
N LYS A 717 -15.69 24.91 -14.00
CA LYS A 717 -15.32 23.76 -13.15
C LYS A 717 -13.91 23.86 -12.57
N ALA A 718 -13.28 25.02 -12.59
CA ALA A 718 -11.89 25.20 -12.17
C ALA A 718 -11.67 24.95 -10.67
N LEU A 719 -12.73 25.09 -9.86
CA LEU A 719 -12.67 24.79 -8.43
C LEU A 719 -13.04 23.34 -8.09
N ASP A 720 -13.62 22.58 -9.04
CA ASP A 720 -14.00 21.18 -8.85
C ASP A 720 -12.79 20.28 -8.55
N MET A 721 -13.07 19.16 -7.92
CA MET A 721 -12.09 18.10 -7.64
C MET A 721 -11.51 17.52 -8.94
N LEU A 722 -10.18 17.32 -8.98
CA LEU A 722 -9.49 16.74 -10.13
C LEU A 722 -9.93 15.29 -10.34
N GLU A 723 -10.03 14.85 -11.60
CA GLU A 723 -10.48 13.49 -11.92
C GLU A 723 -9.57 12.40 -11.34
N VAL A 724 -8.25 12.65 -11.33
CA VAL A 724 -7.25 11.77 -10.70
C VAL A 724 -7.52 11.59 -9.21
N GLU A 725 -7.93 12.66 -8.52
CA GLU A 725 -8.27 12.62 -7.10
C GLU A 725 -9.58 11.87 -6.87
N LYS A 726 -10.59 12.02 -7.76
CA LYS A 726 -11.86 11.28 -7.66
C LYS A 726 -11.62 9.78 -7.80
N ASN A 727 -10.85 9.37 -8.80
CA ASN A 727 -10.48 7.97 -9.01
C ASN A 727 -9.75 7.40 -7.79
N ALA A 728 -8.83 8.19 -7.20
CA ALA A 728 -8.10 7.77 -6.01
C ALA A 728 -9.01 7.55 -4.79
N ILE A 729 -10.03 8.41 -4.58
CA ILE A 729 -10.99 8.23 -3.47
C ILE A 729 -11.96 7.09 -3.73
N LEU A 730 -12.36 6.86 -4.98
CA LEU A 730 -13.24 5.75 -5.36
C LEU A 730 -12.54 4.38 -5.35
N GLY A 731 -11.22 4.35 -5.11
CA GLY A 731 -10.43 3.12 -5.15
C GLY A 731 -10.24 2.57 -6.57
N LEU A 732 -10.51 3.39 -7.60
CA LEU A 732 -10.33 3.01 -8.98
C LEU A 732 -8.86 3.07 -9.37
N PRO A 733 -8.33 2.06 -10.08
CA PRO A 733 -6.99 2.12 -10.64
C PRO A 733 -6.76 3.37 -11.48
N GLN A 734 -5.55 3.91 -11.41
CA GLN A 734 -5.16 5.06 -12.22
C GLN A 734 -4.83 4.61 -13.65
N PRO A 735 -5.20 5.39 -14.68
CA PRO A 735 -4.95 5.03 -16.07
C PRO A 735 -3.45 4.88 -16.34
N LEU A 736 -3.10 3.85 -17.10
CA LEU A 736 -1.73 3.63 -17.58
C LEU A 736 -1.41 4.68 -18.65
N LEU A 737 -0.72 5.75 -18.25
CA LEU A 737 -0.30 6.81 -19.16
C LEU A 737 1.13 6.58 -19.61
N GLU A 738 1.37 6.56 -20.92
CA GLU A 738 2.71 6.69 -21.47
C GLU A 738 3.28 8.07 -21.11
N LEU A 739 4.31 8.08 -20.25
CA LEU A 739 4.89 9.30 -19.67
C LEU A 739 5.60 10.19 -20.68
N TYR A 740 5.94 9.66 -21.86
CA TYR A 740 6.66 10.38 -22.90
C TYR A 740 5.72 11.20 -23.79
N ASP A 741 4.62 10.61 -24.29
CA ASP A 741 3.70 11.26 -25.23
C ASP A 741 2.56 12.06 -24.55
N SER A 742 2.45 11.99 -23.23
CA SER A 742 1.37 12.67 -22.49
C SER A 742 1.77 14.10 -22.05
N PRO A 743 1.03 15.15 -22.45
CA PRO A 743 1.24 16.48 -21.91
C PRO A 743 0.96 16.49 -20.40
N VAL A 744 1.67 17.35 -19.66
CA VAL A 744 1.57 17.46 -18.18
C VAL A 744 0.14 17.73 -17.71
N TYR A 745 -0.60 18.53 -18.48
CA TYR A 745 -2.04 18.75 -18.34
C TYR A 745 -2.68 18.51 -19.70
N LYS A 746 -3.76 17.74 -19.74
CA LYS A 746 -4.48 17.44 -20.99
C LYS A 746 -5.29 18.63 -21.47
N THR A 747 -5.74 19.49 -20.55
CA THR A 747 -6.56 20.67 -20.85
C THR A 747 -6.12 21.89 -20.05
N VAL A 748 -6.49 23.08 -20.54
CA VAL A 748 -6.24 24.35 -19.81
C VAL A 748 -7.09 24.41 -18.52
N LEU A 749 -8.28 23.81 -18.52
CA LEU A 749 -9.10 23.63 -17.32
C LEU A 749 -8.38 22.81 -16.25
N GLU A 750 -7.81 21.66 -16.61
CA GLU A 750 -7.07 20.79 -15.68
C GLU A 750 -5.85 21.51 -15.08
N ARG A 751 -5.16 22.33 -15.89
CA ARG A 751 -4.07 23.19 -15.41
C ARG A 751 -4.56 24.19 -14.35
N MET A 752 -5.71 24.83 -14.60
CA MET A 752 -6.30 25.79 -13.67
C MET A 752 -6.79 25.11 -12.38
N GLN A 753 -7.42 23.94 -12.49
CA GLN A 753 -7.79 23.10 -11.34
C GLN A 753 -6.56 22.73 -10.51
N GLY A 754 -5.47 22.30 -11.15
CA GLY A 754 -4.20 22.01 -10.49
C GLY A 754 -3.61 23.23 -9.77
N PHE A 755 -3.71 24.42 -10.37
CA PHE A 755 -3.29 25.68 -9.75
C PHE A 755 -4.11 26.00 -8.49
N PHE A 756 -5.43 26.07 -8.58
CA PHE A 756 -6.29 26.35 -7.42
C PHE A 756 -6.10 25.32 -6.31
N CYS A 757 -6.04 24.04 -6.69
CA CYS A 757 -5.82 22.95 -5.76
C CYS A 757 -4.52 23.12 -4.97
N THR A 758 -3.43 23.28 -5.68
CA THR A 758 -2.11 23.35 -5.05
C THR A 758 -1.92 24.66 -4.28
N LEU A 759 -2.49 25.77 -4.77
CA LEU A 759 -2.44 27.06 -4.10
C LEU A 759 -3.18 27.01 -2.76
N TYR A 760 -4.40 26.46 -2.74
CA TYR A 760 -5.20 26.32 -1.53
C TYR A 760 -4.44 25.51 -0.47
N ASP A 761 -4.01 24.29 -0.84
CA ASP A 761 -3.32 23.38 0.07
C ASP A 761 -2.02 23.99 0.60
N ASN A 762 -1.24 24.67 -0.25
CA ASN A 762 0.02 25.29 0.17
C ASN A 762 -0.17 26.47 1.13
N CYS A 763 -1.22 27.28 0.96
CA CYS A 763 -1.50 28.37 1.90
C CYS A 763 -1.77 27.83 3.31
N PHE A 764 -2.56 26.76 3.41
CA PHE A 764 -2.82 26.09 4.69
C PHE A 764 -1.60 25.33 5.21
N HIS A 765 -0.75 24.78 4.33
CA HIS A 765 0.54 24.24 4.75
C HIS A 765 1.46 25.31 5.35
N ILE A 766 1.47 26.55 4.85
CA ILE A 766 2.25 27.63 5.46
C ILE A 766 1.75 27.88 6.88
N LEU A 767 0.44 28.09 7.06
CA LEU A 767 -0.14 28.31 8.40
C LEU A 767 0.08 27.12 9.33
N GLY A 768 -0.04 25.90 8.83
CA GLY A 768 0.18 24.68 9.62
C GLY A 768 1.63 24.49 10.06
N ASN A 769 2.61 24.95 9.27
CA ASN A 769 4.03 24.90 9.64
C ASN A 769 4.47 26.16 10.42
N ALA A 770 3.72 27.26 10.38
CA ALA A 770 4.07 28.52 11.04
C ALA A 770 4.21 28.35 12.57
N GLY A 771 3.25 27.67 13.21
CA GLY A 771 3.30 27.38 14.65
C GLY A 771 4.54 26.58 15.09
N PRO A 772 4.77 25.36 14.56
CA PRO A 772 5.97 24.59 14.89
C PRO A 772 7.29 25.27 14.52
N SER A 773 7.30 26.12 13.48
CA SER A 773 8.51 26.77 12.96
C SER A 773 8.91 28.02 13.74
N MET A 774 7.95 28.89 14.09
CA MET A 774 8.21 30.19 14.74
C MET A 774 7.79 30.21 16.22
N GLN A 775 7.08 29.19 16.68
CA GLN A 775 6.64 29.02 18.07
C GLN A 775 5.97 30.28 18.63
N GLN A 776 6.48 30.83 19.74
CA GLN A 776 5.88 31.96 20.46
C GLN A 776 5.69 33.16 19.54
N ASP A 777 6.66 33.47 18.67
CA ASP A 777 6.60 34.64 17.78
C ASP A 777 5.37 34.62 16.86
N PHE A 778 4.88 33.43 16.49
CA PHE A 778 3.65 33.28 15.73
C PHE A 778 2.41 33.30 16.64
N TYR A 779 2.43 32.55 17.75
CA TYR A 779 1.28 32.44 18.65
C TYR A 779 0.96 33.75 19.39
N THR A 780 1.90 34.69 19.47
CA THR A 780 1.72 36.02 20.08
C THR A 780 1.36 37.12 19.07
N VAL A 781 1.12 36.78 17.80
CA VAL A 781 0.64 37.76 16.80
C VAL A 781 -0.68 38.38 17.27
N GLU A 782 -0.75 39.72 17.21
CA GLU A 782 -1.88 40.47 17.72
C GLU A 782 -3.20 40.09 17.02
N GLY A 783 -4.19 39.64 17.79
CA GLY A 783 -5.49 39.26 17.27
C GLY A 783 -5.48 38.00 16.39
N LEU A 784 -4.46 37.14 16.47
CA LEU A 784 -4.30 35.97 15.59
C LEU A 784 -5.57 35.11 15.49
N ALA A 785 -6.26 34.84 16.60
CA ALA A 785 -7.50 34.06 16.60
C ALA A 785 -8.58 34.70 15.70
N THR A 786 -8.79 36.00 15.84
CA THR A 786 -9.74 36.77 15.03
C THR A 786 -9.30 36.84 13.57
N GLN A 787 -8.01 36.98 13.32
CA GLN A 787 -7.47 36.98 11.96
C GLN A 787 -7.69 35.62 11.27
N LEU A 788 -7.44 34.51 11.96
CA LEU A 788 -7.68 33.16 11.45
C LEU A 788 -9.19 32.90 11.24
N LEU A 789 -10.03 33.26 12.20
CA LEU A 789 -11.49 33.13 12.08
C LEU A 789 -12.05 33.90 10.89
N SER A 790 -11.57 35.13 10.68
CA SER A 790 -12.04 35.97 9.58
C SER A 790 -11.44 35.61 8.22
N SER A 791 -10.39 34.79 8.17
CA SER A 791 -9.68 34.45 6.92
C SER A 791 -9.77 32.97 6.57
N ALA A 792 -9.26 32.09 7.43
CA ALA A 792 -9.20 30.65 7.21
C ALA A 792 -10.57 29.98 7.36
N PHE A 793 -11.39 30.46 8.30
CA PHE A 793 -12.72 29.89 8.60
C PHE A 793 -13.88 30.74 8.07
N ILE A 794 -13.59 31.65 7.13
CA ILE A 794 -14.65 32.36 6.41
C ILE A 794 -15.36 31.39 5.47
N ASN A 795 -16.68 31.55 5.35
CA ASN A 795 -17.47 30.89 4.32
C ASN A 795 -17.42 29.33 4.31
N LEU A 796 -17.21 28.69 5.46
CA LEU A 796 -17.10 27.22 5.56
C LEU A 796 -18.29 26.48 4.91
N ASN A 797 -19.50 27.04 4.98
CA ASN A 797 -20.71 26.49 4.38
C ASN A 797 -20.59 26.17 2.89
N ASN A 798 -19.75 26.90 2.15
CA ASN A 798 -19.55 26.70 0.71
C ASN A 798 -18.24 25.97 0.38
N ILE A 799 -17.39 25.70 1.39
CA ILE A 799 -16.14 24.95 1.19
C ILE A 799 -16.48 23.46 1.10
N PRO A 800 -16.11 22.77 0.01
CA PRO A 800 -16.45 21.36 -0.17
C PRO A 800 -15.54 20.44 0.66
N ASP A 801 -16.00 19.22 0.92
CA ASP A 801 -15.31 18.23 1.75
C ASP A 801 -13.86 17.94 1.31
N TYR A 802 -13.63 17.90 -0.01
CA TYR A 802 -12.30 17.63 -0.57
C TYR A 802 -11.29 18.77 -0.33
N ARG A 803 -11.75 19.97 0.08
CA ARG A 803 -10.92 21.10 0.52
C ARG A 803 -10.88 21.23 2.04
N LEU A 804 -12.01 21.01 2.70
CA LEU A 804 -12.11 21.07 4.15
C LEU A 804 -11.23 20.00 4.81
N ARG A 805 -11.20 18.76 4.28
CA ARG A 805 -10.38 17.68 4.83
C ARG A 805 -8.87 18.00 4.81
N PRO A 806 -8.26 18.44 3.68
CA PRO A 806 -6.90 18.96 3.68
C PRO A 806 -6.69 20.08 4.70
N MET A 807 -7.53 21.11 4.72
CA MET A 807 -7.43 22.23 5.66
C MET A 807 -7.37 21.75 7.13
N LEU A 808 -8.27 20.85 7.54
CA LEU A 808 -8.27 20.30 8.91
C LEU A 808 -6.97 19.52 9.20
N ARG A 809 -6.51 18.71 8.24
CA ARG A 809 -5.33 17.86 8.42
C ARG A 809 -4.02 18.64 8.42
N VAL A 810 -3.86 19.59 7.51
CA VAL A 810 -2.57 20.25 7.24
C VAL A 810 -2.39 21.57 7.95
N PHE A 811 -3.49 22.19 8.42
CA PHE A 811 -3.47 23.44 9.17
C PHE A 811 -3.98 23.27 10.60
N VAL A 812 -5.25 22.87 10.80
CA VAL A 812 -5.87 22.88 12.14
C VAL A 812 -5.16 21.91 13.09
N LYS A 813 -4.95 20.66 12.66
CA LYS A 813 -4.26 19.65 13.47
C LYS A 813 -2.86 20.09 13.92
N PRO A 814 -1.92 20.49 13.04
CA PRO A 814 -0.60 20.91 13.48
C PRO A 814 -0.60 22.22 14.28
N LEU A 815 -1.50 23.17 13.97
CA LEU A 815 -1.65 24.42 14.72
C LEU A 815 -1.98 24.13 16.19
N VAL A 816 -2.94 23.23 16.45
CA VAL A 816 -3.38 22.86 17.80
C VAL A 816 -2.33 22.02 18.51
N LEU A 817 -1.79 20.98 17.86
CA LEU A 817 -0.81 20.07 18.47
C LEU A 817 0.51 20.75 18.84
N SER A 818 0.85 21.85 18.18
CA SER A 818 2.10 22.59 18.40
C SER A 818 1.92 23.85 19.25
N CYS A 819 0.69 24.16 19.66
CA CYS A 819 0.39 25.36 20.43
C CYS A 819 0.81 25.16 21.91
N PRO A 820 1.56 26.10 22.50
CA PRO A 820 1.84 26.10 23.93
C PRO A 820 0.56 26.27 24.75
N SER A 821 0.51 25.64 25.93
CA SER A 821 -0.65 25.65 26.81
C SER A 821 -1.08 27.06 27.24
N GLU A 822 -0.14 28.00 27.31
CA GLU A 822 -0.37 29.41 27.66
C GLU A 822 -1.29 30.12 26.66
N HIS A 823 -1.36 29.65 25.42
CA HIS A 823 -2.13 30.25 24.34
C HIS A 823 -3.43 29.49 24.01
N TYR A 824 -3.77 28.44 24.76
CA TYR A 824 -4.98 27.65 24.51
C TYR A 824 -6.26 28.49 24.65
N GLU A 825 -6.39 29.22 25.74
CA GLU A 825 -7.58 30.05 25.98
C GLU A 825 -7.68 31.25 25.03
N THR A 826 -6.53 31.80 24.62
CA THR A 826 -6.50 33.01 23.77
C THR A 826 -6.65 32.72 22.28
N LEU A 827 -6.28 31.52 21.82
CA LEU A 827 -6.26 31.15 20.40
C LEU A 827 -7.05 29.88 20.09
N VAL A 828 -6.74 28.78 20.78
CA VAL A 828 -7.25 27.45 20.42
C VAL A 828 -8.74 27.32 20.75
N CYS A 829 -9.16 27.67 21.97
CA CYS A 829 -10.55 27.57 22.39
C CYS A 829 -11.51 28.44 21.55
N PRO A 830 -11.20 29.75 21.30
CA PRO A 830 -12.04 30.61 20.46
C PRO A 830 -12.17 30.12 19.01
N MET A 831 -11.16 29.42 18.49
CA MET A 831 -11.17 28.89 17.14
C MET A 831 -11.87 27.52 17.04
N LEU A 832 -11.58 26.59 17.97
CA LEU A 832 -12.09 25.23 17.91
C LEU A 832 -13.57 25.11 18.28
N GLY A 833 -14.08 25.94 19.20
CA GLY A 833 -15.50 25.91 19.58
C GLY A 833 -16.45 26.07 18.39
N PRO A 834 -16.35 27.17 17.63
CA PRO A 834 -17.14 27.38 16.42
C PRO A 834 -16.87 26.32 15.35
N LEU A 835 -15.61 25.93 15.15
CA LEU A 835 -15.23 24.93 14.15
C LEU A 835 -15.85 23.56 14.44
N PHE A 836 -15.74 23.04 15.66
CA PHE A 836 -16.32 21.76 16.03
C PHE A 836 -17.85 21.79 16.03
N THR A 837 -18.44 22.92 16.39
CA THR A 837 -19.88 23.13 16.25
C THR A 837 -20.29 22.99 14.79
N TYR A 838 -19.58 23.66 13.87
CA TYR A 838 -19.83 23.55 12.43
C TYR A 838 -19.62 22.13 11.90
N LEU A 839 -18.54 21.45 12.29
CA LEU A 839 -18.23 20.09 11.82
C LEU A 839 -19.21 19.02 12.37
N HIS A 840 -19.90 19.31 13.47
CA HIS A 840 -20.86 18.40 14.07
C HIS A 840 -22.25 18.49 13.45
N VAL A 841 -22.64 19.70 13.03
CA VAL A 841 -23.90 19.98 12.30
C VAL A 841 -23.80 19.44 10.89
#